data_AF-A0A0S3TZ76-F1
#
_entry.id   AF-A0A0S3TZ76-F1
#
_cell.length_a   1.000
_cell.length_b   1.000
_cell.length_c   1.000
_cell.angle_alpha   90.00
_cell.angle_beta   90.00
_cell.angle_gamma   90.00
#
_symmetry.space_group_name_H-M   'P 1'
#
loop_
_entity.id
_entity.type
_entity.pdbx_description
1 polymer ?
#
loop_
_entity_poly.entity_id
_entity_poly.type
_entity_poly.pdbx_seq_one_letter_code
_entity_poly.pdbx_strand_id
1 'polypeptide(L)'
;MSRPENRRVVLELDANHPNFLAGLELWVQLGLLSDRQILNLSQQYLASVLPEIAVARSTDFIRPVEPTLPIPAPSPTPRPLNMLEQIARSFQQELSVVWLLALGVFLVIISSAVLAASQWQNVSPIGQYLVLLGYTLSFWGVSFWTGRQVRLRLTASTLQTLALLLVPVNFWAIDRFLLQSIQPMSFVTALIAAIVLSGMAIAVFRQRFSSPALITSALVSYLGLSYLQCGWSFATVPLIATYLGTIAAFITVRPTTAFVRLVFPIVAIVLLFFRAIFIAEIDIAQLGLAFGIVGWLVVRVAQQHSLALLWAMSGGLIGLGWLVSVGTIVWQALIVSGLGLLFGWKLLQRYWRRFDVIVLFIVGLQSIWLIWRLVPDSLQSQVVNMTTTLTQTQTVPFALFGIVFFPYLIGILAIANWLERNQKFELARFAESVALLFGIGLTAISSFAPATRTLNLLASTATLGRFTQQKHNPIQLVYGTHLVGLMTLVAAIGWRFPNLEQSTWAVIFLGIAIAEWSFSLFRDRIWTQSAWYFGFGVATLSYILFLEPSYKFAIVWILVPALLTGIAVRDQSRRTDASWTSAIGLFMVQALAIQHRETGVLSLSLATLLMLVNTRCLGRIEPAYLTFGFGFSTIGWWIWHWFPGFTVESWLLVGAIVLTLLWQLYRWGHAHRSNFIALFAQAADGWAIGLSAIVLLSFRG
;
A
#
# COMPACT_ATOMS: atom_id res chain seq x y z
N MET A 1 38.46 3.03 -33.55
CA MET A 1 37.64 3.96 -34.37
C MET A 1 36.51 3.17 -35.01
N SER A 2 35.36 3.13 -34.34
CA SER A 2 34.13 2.48 -34.79
C SER A 2 33.19 3.53 -35.39
N ARG A 3 32.61 3.21 -36.55
CA ARG A 3 31.67 4.06 -37.30
C ARG A 3 30.48 4.51 -36.41
N PRO A 4 29.95 5.72 -36.58
CA PRO A 4 28.77 6.14 -35.84
C PRO A 4 27.55 5.32 -36.27
N GLU A 5 26.82 4.80 -35.29
CA GLU A 5 25.54 4.12 -35.46
C GLU A 5 24.54 5.02 -36.19
N ASN A 6 24.01 4.52 -37.30
CA ASN A 6 23.00 5.18 -38.10
C ASN A 6 21.63 5.09 -37.36
N ARG A 7 21.35 6.03 -36.46
CA ARG A 7 20.06 6.13 -35.76
C ARG A 7 18.98 6.52 -36.76
N ARG A 8 18.11 5.56 -37.12
CA ARG A 8 16.89 5.83 -37.91
C ARG A 8 15.79 6.33 -36.98
N VAL A 9 15.40 7.60 -37.14
CA VAL A 9 14.21 8.18 -36.52
C VAL A 9 13.09 8.12 -37.57
N VAL A 10 11.97 7.49 -37.22
CA VAL A 10 10.77 7.44 -38.07
C VAL A 10 9.80 8.49 -37.55
N LEU A 11 9.49 9.49 -38.37
CA LEU A 11 8.56 10.58 -38.06
C LEU A 11 7.40 10.49 -39.05
N GLU A 12 6.17 10.42 -38.53
CA GLU A 12 4.96 10.55 -39.34
C GLU A 12 4.67 12.04 -39.54
N LEU A 13 4.68 12.50 -40.79
CA LEU A 13 4.44 13.90 -41.16
C LEU A 13 3.23 13.98 -42.08
N ASP A 14 2.37 14.97 -41.86
CA ASP A 14 1.26 15.30 -42.74
C ASP A 14 1.73 16.22 -43.87
N ALA A 15 1.67 15.72 -45.11
CA ALA A 15 2.12 16.45 -46.31
C ALA A 15 1.24 17.66 -46.66
N ASN A 16 0.03 17.76 -46.10
CA ASN A 16 -0.89 18.87 -46.36
C ASN A 16 -0.76 20.03 -45.36
N HIS A 17 0.18 19.94 -44.40
CA HIS A 17 0.37 20.98 -43.41
C HIS A 17 0.96 22.25 -44.05
N PRO A 18 0.40 23.45 -43.81
CA PRO A 18 0.76 24.68 -44.53
C PRO A 18 2.24 25.09 -44.36
N ASN A 19 2.87 24.71 -43.25
CA ASN A 19 4.29 24.99 -42.96
C ASN A 19 5.23 23.80 -43.22
N PHE A 20 4.76 22.75 -43.91
CA PHE A 20 5.54 21.53 -44.16
C PHE A 20 6.85 21.80 -44.91
N LEU A 21 6.81 22.62 -45.96
CA LEU A 21 7.99 22.98 -46.74
C LEU A 21 9.00 23.80 -45.92
N ALA A 22 8.52 24.73 -45.09
CA ALA A 22 9.38 25.50 -44.19
C ALA A 22 10.06 24.62 -43.12
N GLY A 23 9.36 23.59 -42.62
CA GLY A 23 9.93 22.60 -41.70
C GLY A 23 11.01 21.73 -42.35
N LEU A 24 10.80 21.30 -43.60
CA LEU A 24 11.80 20.53 -44.36
C LEU A 24 13.07 21.36 -44.63
N GLU A 25 12.93 22.62 -45.00
CA GLU A 25 14.04 23.54 -45.24
C GLU A 25 14.90 23.73 -43.98
N LEU A 26 14.27 23.86 -42.81
CA LEU A 26 14.96 23.97 -41.53
C LEU A 26 15.75 22.71 -41.18
N TRP A 27 15.28 21.53 -41.59
CA TRP A 27 15.99 20.26 -41.37
C TRP A 27 17.20 20.06 -42.31
N VAL A 28 17.18 20.69 -43.50
CA VAL A 28 18.37 20.79 -44.37
C VAL A 28 19.40 21.71 -43.75
N GLN A 29 18.98 22.87 -43.27
CA GLN A 29 19.89 23.84 -42.64
C GLN A 29 20.56 23.27 -41.38
N LEU A 30 19.85 22.40 -40.64
CA LEU A 30 20.40 21.66 -39.50
C LEU A 30 21.27 20.45 -39.89
N GLY A 31 21.45 20.16 -41.19
CA GLY A 31 22.25 19.04 -41.70
C GLY A 31 21.65 17.66 -41.41
N LEU A 32 20.37 17.60 -41.02
CA LEU A 32 19.66 16.36 -40.68
C LEU A 32 19.15 15.64 -41.93
N LEU A 33 18.94 16.38 -43.02
CA LEU A 33 18.58 15.85 -44.33
C LEU A 33 19.58 16.33 -45.39
N SER A 34 19.97 15.45 -46.29
CA SER A 34 20.75 15.79 -47.48
C SER A 34 19.85 16.14 -48.65
N ASP A 35 20.32 16.99 -49.57
CA ASP A 35 19.58 17.40 -50.78
C ASP A 35 19.07 16.21 -51.60
N ARG A 36 19.85 15.12 -51.64
CA ARG A 36 19.46 13.86 -52.32
C ARG A 36 18.28 13.17 -51.63
N GLN A 37 18.19 13.23 -50.31
CA GLN A 37 17.07 12.63 -49.58
C GLN A 37 15.76 13.40 -49.78
N ILE A 38 15.85 14.73 -49.94
CA ILE A 38 14.68 15.57 -50.24
C ILE A 38 14.21 15.38 -51.67
N LEU A 39 15.12 15.25 -52.63
CA LEU A 39 14.77 14.89 -54.00
C LEU A 39 14.03 13.55 -54.06
N ASN A 40 14.47 12.54 -53.31
CA ASN A 40 13.76 11.26 -53.23
C ASN A 40 12.39 11.37 -52.53
N LEU A 41 12.29 12.11 -51.42
CA LEU A 41 11.03 12.33 -50.71
C LEU A 41 10.01 13.09 -51.58
N SER A 42 10.46 14.12 -52.29
CA SER A 42 9.60 14.90 -53.18
C SER A 42 9.12 14.08 -54.38
N GLN A 43 9.99 13.26 -54.99
CA GLN A 43 9.60 12.37 -56.09
C GLN A 43 8.63 11.26 -55.66
N GLN A 44 8.79 10.70 -54.45
CA GLN A 44 7.94 9.60 -53.99
C GLN A 44 6.60 10.05 -53.41
N TYR A 45 6.55 11.20 -52.74
CA TYR A 45 5.41 11.57 -51.90
C TYR A 45 4.82 12.95 -52.21
N LEU A 46 5.51 13.82 -52.96
CA LEU A 46 5.05 15.20 -53.26
C LEU A 46 4.83 15.45 -54.76
N ALA A 47 5.20 14.52 -55.65
CA ALA A 47 4.94 14.63 -57.07
C ALA A 47 3.55 14.09 -57.42
N SER A 48 2.75 14.88 -58.14
CA SER A 48 1.52 14.41 -58.80
C SER A 48 1.75 14.34 -60.31
N VAL A 49 1.12 13.38 -60.98
CA VAL A 49 1.18 13.23 -62.43
C VAL A 49 0.33 14.34 -63.06
N LEU A 50 0.92 15.16 -63.94
CA LEU A 50 0.17 16.17 -64.70
C LEU A 50 -0.90 15.48 -65.57
N PRO A 51 -2.12 16.03 -65.70
CA PRO A 51 -3.14 15.46 -66.56
C PRO A 51 -2.72 15.56 -68.04
N GLU A 52 -2.95 14.49 -68.79
CA GLU A 52 -2.69 14.42 -70.23
C GLU A 52 -3.62 15.40 -70.97
N ILE A 53 -3.04 16.37 -71.70
CA ILE A 53 -3.79 17.34 -72.51
C ILE A 53 -4.41 16.58 -73.69
N ALA A 54 -5.69 16.25 -73.57
CA ALA A 54 -6.48 15.78 -74.70
C ALA A 54 -6.64 16.94 -75.70
N VAL A 55 -5.96 16.83 -76.85
CA VAL A 55 -6.11 17.75 -78.00
C VAL A 55 -7.54 17.62 -78.53
N ALA A 56 -8.41 18.55 -78.15
CA ALA A 56 -9.70 18.74 -78.80
C ALA A 56 -9.49 19.46 -80.14
N ARG A 57 -9.83 18.79 -81.24
CA ARG A 57 -9.90 19.40 -82.59
C ARG A 57 -10.88 20.57 -82.57
N SER A 58 -10.43 21.72 -83.05
CA SER A 58 -11.23 22.92 -83.31
C SER A 58 -12.29 22.64 -84.38
N THR A 59 -13.55 22.91 -84.07
CA THR A 59 -14.57 23.22 -85.08
C THR A 59 -15.10 24.61 -84.81
N ASP A 60 -15.32 25.32 -85.91
CA ASP A 60 -15.26 26.76 -86.07
C ASP A 60 -16.34 27.57 -85.35
N PHE A 61 -15.93 28.79 -85.04
CA PHE A 61 -16.75 29.94 -84.66
C PHE A 61 -17.66 30.38 -85.81
N ILE A 62 -18.95 30.60 -85.52
CA ILE A 62 -19.72 31.69 -86.13
C ILE A 62 -20.57 32.36 -85.03
N ARG A 63 -20.30 33.64 -84.77
CA ARG A 63 -21.18 34.57 -84.04
C ARG A 63 -22.04 35.35 -85.05
N PRO A 64 -23.30 35.63 -84.71
CA PRO A 64 -23.99 36.85 -85.17
C PRO A 64 -24.22 37.86 -84.04
N VAL A 65 -24.35 39.14 -84.43
CA VAL A 65 -24.31 40.38 -83.64
C VAL A 65 -25.74 40.90 -83.30
N GLU A 66 -25.94 41.30 -82.03
CA GLU A 66 -26.81 42.31 -81.35
C GLU A 66 -28.19 42.77 -81.91
N PRO A 67 -29.20 43.11 -81.05
CA PRO A 67 -29.23 44.42 -80.40
C PRO A 67 -29.77 44.51 -78.93
N THR A 68 -29.52 45.69 -78.38
CA THR A 68 -29.57 46.21 -77.02
C THR A 68 -30.95 46.24 -76.34
N LEU A 69 -31.02 45.85 -75.06
CA LEU A 69 -32.04 46.35 -74.11
C LEU A 69 -31.38 46.75 -72.77
N PRO A 70 -31.91 47.78 -72.07
CA PRO A 70 -31.29 48.36 -70.88
C PRO A 70 -31.43 47.50 -69.62
N ILE A 71 -30.45 47.68 -68.74
CA ILE A 71 -30.13 47.01 -67.48
C ILE A 71 -31.34 46.70 -66.56
N PRO A 72 -31.46 45.45 -66.09
CA PRO A 72 -31.94 45.16 -64.74
C PRO A 72 -30.79 44.73 -63.82
N ALA A 73 -30.84 45.25 -62.60
CA ALA A 73 -30.06 45.04 -61.37
C ALA A 73 -28.98 43.91 -61.31
N PRO A 74 -27.89 44.11 -60.55
CA PRO A 74 -26.83 43.12 -60.41
C PRO A 74 -27.38 41.80 -59.85
N SER A 75 -27.35 40.75 -60.67
CA SER A 75 -27.50 39.38 -60.20
C SER A 75 -26.23 38.99 -59.45
N PRO A 76 -26.34 38.32 -58.29
CA PRO A 76 -25.19 38.00 -57.46
C PRO A 76 -24.24 37.07 -58.21
N THR A 77 -22.94 37.34 -58.07
CA THR A 77 -21.83 36.44 -58.44
C THR A 77 -22.17 34.98 -58.12
N PRO A 78 -21.94 34.03 -59.05
CA PRO A 78 -22.20 32.62 -58.81
C PRO A 78 -21.38 32.19 -57.60
N ARG A 79 -22.09 31.74 -56.56
CA ARG A 79 -21.49 31.19 -55.34
C ARG A 79 -20.53 30.06 -55.72
N PRO A 80 -19.33 30.00 -55.12
CA PRO A 80 -18.51 28.80 -55.19
C PRO A 80 -19.34 27.66 -54.59
N LEU A 81 -19.54 26.60 -55.38
CA LEU A 81 -20.26 25.41 -54.96
C LEU A 81 -19.64 24.89 -53.66
N ASN A 82 -20.49 24.66 -52.66
CA ASN A 82 -20.08 24.09 -51.39
C ASN A 82 -19.47 22.70 -51.64
N MET A 83 -18.28 22.42 -51.09
CA MET A 83 -17.72 21.07 -50.99
C MET A 83 -18.75 20.06 -50.45
N LEU A 84 -19.63 20.52 -49.55
CA LEU A 84 -20.75 19.73 -49.02
C LEU A 84 -21.82 19.37 -50.05
N GLU A 85 -22.07 20.19 -51.08
CA GLU A 85 -23.00 19.85 -52.16
C GLU A 85 -22.35 18.90 -53.17
N GLN A 86 -21.04 19.01 -53.40
CA GLN A 86 -20.27 18.03 -54.19
C GLN A 86 -20.15 16.69 -53.47
N ILE A 87 -19.86 16.70 -52.17
CA ILE A 87 -19.86 15.52 -51.31
C ILE A 87 -21.27 14.95 -51.21
N ALA A 88 -22.32 15.75 -51.01
CA ALA A 88 -23.68 15.25 -50.92
C ALA A 88 -24.16 14.62 -52.24
N ARG A 89 -23.75 15.13 -53.41
CA ARG A 89 -24.06 14.50 -54.70
C ARG A 89 -23.23 13.25 -54.96
N SER A 90 -21.94 13.20 -54.57
CA SER A 90 -21.14 11.97 -54.65
C SER A 90 -21.63 10.92 -53.66
N PHE A 91 -22.06 11.35 -52.47
CA PHE A 91 -22.75 10.52 -51.47
C PHE A 91 -24.09 10.05 -52.04
N GLN A 92 -24.96 10.88 -52.62
CA GLN A 92 -26.25 10.42 -53.17
C GLN A 92 -26.10 9.38 -54.29
N GLN A 93 -25.09 9.53 -55.15
CA GLN A 93 -24.85 8.62 -56.27
C GLN A 93 -24.16 7.31 -55.83
N GLU A 94 -23.24 7.33 -54.85
CA GLU A 94 -22.64 6.09 -54.30
C GLU A 94 -23.50 5.42 -53.21
N LEU A 95 -24.25 6.20 -52.41
CA LEU A 95 -25.08 5.74 -51.30
C LEU A 95 -26.30 4.99 -51.81
N SER A 96 -26.95 5.39 -52.91
CA SER A 96 -28.16 4.70 -53.36
C SER A 96 -27.88 3.29 -53.88
N VAL A 97 -26.84 3.05 -54.68
CA VAL A 97 -26.59 1.73 -55.30
C VAL A 97 -25.96 0.75 -54.31
N VAL A 98 -24.98 1.19 -53.51
CA VAL A 98 -24.32 0.32 -52.53
C VAL A 98 -25.21 0.08 -51.32
N TRP A 99 -25.99 1.07 -50.85
CA TRP A 99 -26.98 0.80 -49.79
C TRP A 99 -28.24 0.12 -50.29
N LEU A 100 -28.72 0.24 -51.54
CA LEU A 100 -29.82 -0.62 -52.03
C LEU A 100 -29.38 -2.08 -52.11
N LEU A 101 -28.14 -2.34 -52.56
CA LEU A 101 -27.58 -3.68 -52.55
C LEU A 101 -27.36 -4.19 -51.11
N ALA A 102 -26.80 -3.35 -50.22
CA ALA A 102 -26.58 -3.72 -48.83
C ALA A 102 -27.91 -3.89 -48.06
N LEU A 103 -28.91 -3.04 -48.31
CA LEU A 103 -30.27 -3.15 -47.76
C LEU A 103 -30.97 -4.38 -48.31
N GLY A 104 -30.82 -4.70 -49.60
CA GLY A 104 -31.34 -5.92 -50.21
C GLY A 104 -30.72 -7.18 -49.60
N VAL A 105 -29.39 -7.21 -49.47
CA VAL A 105 -28.67 -8.32 -48.81
C VAL A 105 -29.01 -8.39 -47.32
N PHE A 106 -29.12 -7.26 -46.63
CA PHE A 106 -29.51 -7.18 -45.22
C PHE A 106 -30.95 -7.65 -45.00
N LEU A 107 -31.89 -7.26 -45.86
CA LEU A 107 -33.27 -7.70 -45.85
C LEU A 107 -33.37 -9.19 -46.15
N VAL A 108 -32.58 -9.72 -47.10
CA VAL A 108 -32.52 -11.16 -47.38
C VAL A 108 -31.93 -11.95 -46.21
N ILE A 109 -30.84 -11.46 -45.61
CA ILE A 109 -30.21 -12.12 -44.44
C ILE A 109 -31.16 -12.09 -43.24
N ILE A 110 -31.80 -10.96 -42.95
CA ILE A 110 -32.78 -10.84 -41.85
C ILE A 110 -34.01 -11.68 -42.15
N SER A 111 -34.54 -11.64 -43.37
CA SER A 111 -35.68 -12.47 -43.76
C SER A 111 -35.34 -13.96 -43.65
N SER A 112 -34.11 -14.36 -43.98
CA SER A 112 -33.63 -15.73 -43.83
C SER A 112 -33.45 -16.11 -42.35
N ALA A 113 -32.96 -15.20 -41.51
CA ALA A 113 -32.84 -15.42 -40.06
C ALA A 113 -34.20 -15.48 -39.37
N VAL A 114 -35.15 -14.61 -39.75
CA VAL A 114 -36.54 -14.60 -39.24
C VAL A 114 -37.28 -15.85 -39.71
N LEU A 115 -37.10 -16.28 -40.95
CA LEU A 115 -37.69 -17.53 -41.45
C LEU A 115 -37.13 -18.73 -40.69
N ALA A 116 -35.81 -18.81 -40.51
CA ALA A 116 -35.17 -19.86 -39.72
C ALA A 116 -35.65 -19.86 -38.26
N ALA A 117 -35.82 -18.70 -37.64
CA ALA A 117 -36.36 -18.57 -36.28
C ALA A 117 -37.83 -19.00 -36.20
N SER A 118 -38.66 -18.62 -37.18
CA SER A 118 -40.09 -18.97 -37.23
C SER A 118 -40.34 -20.47 -37.42
N GLN A 119 -39.41 -21.17 -38.08
CA GLN A 119 -39.47 -22.62 -38.29
C GLN A 119 -38.58 -23.41 -37.31
N TRP A 120 -37.94 -22.73 -36.36
CA TRP A 120 -36.89 -23.34 -35.53
C TRP A 120 -37.37 -24.58 -34.77
N GLN A 121 -38.60 -24.54 -34.25
CA GLN A 121 -39.20 -25.67 -33.52
C GLN A 121 -39.62 -26.84 -34.43
N ASN A 122 -39.84 -26.60 -35.73
CA ASN A 122 -40.32 -27.60 -36.69
C ASN A 122 -39.18 -28.32 -37.43
N VAL A 123 -37.94 -27.86 -37.28
CA VAL A 123 -36.76 -28.42 -37.94
C VAL A 123 -36.07 -29.43 -37.01
N SER A 124 -35.61 -30.56 -37.55
CA SER A 124 -34.87 -31.57 -36.79
C SER A 124 -33.57 -30.99 -36.20
N PRO A 125 -33.01 -31.56 -35.12
CA PRO A 125 -31.75 -31.08 -34.54
C PRO A 125 -30.59 -31.01 -35.55
N ILE A 126 -30.54 -31.98 -36.48
CA ILE A 126 -29.57 -31.98 -37.58
C ILE A 126 -29.81 -30.78 -38.51
N GLY A 127 -31.06 -30.50 -38.87
CA GLY A 127 -31.41 -29.34 -39.71
C GLY A 127 -31.08 -28.00 -39.05
N GLN A 128 -31.36 -27.85 -37.74
CA GLN A 128 -31.02 -26.65 -36.97
C GLN A 128 -29.51 -26.39 -36.98
N TYR A 129 -28.71 -27.45 -36.82
CA TYR A 129 -27.25 -27.35 -36.91
C TYR A 129 -26.76 -27.00 -38.33
N LEU A 130 -27.32 -27.65 -39.36
CA LEU A 130 -26.90 -27.44 -40.75
C LEU A 130 -27.14 -26.00 -41.22
N VAL A 131 -28.17 -25.32 -40.71
CA VAL A 131 -28.39 -23.88 -40.97
C VAL A 131 -27.20 -23.05 -40.46
N LEU A 132 -26.76 -23.27 -39.22
CA LEU A 132 -25.61 -22.56 -38.64
C LEU A 132 -24.30 -22.87 -39.39
N LEU A 133 -24.07 -24.15 -39.71
CA LEU A 133 -22.90 -24.56 -40.49
C LEU A 133 -22.92 -23.92 -41.88
N GLY A 134 -24.09 -23.87 -42.52
CA GLY A 134 -24.30 -23.24 -43.82
C GLY A 134 -23.92 -21.75 -43.84
N TYR A 135 -24.33 -20.99 -42.82
CA TYR A 135 -23.91 -19.59 -42.68
C TYR A 135 -22.39 -19.46 -42.49
N THR A 136 -21.80 -20.33 -41.65
CA THR A 136 -20.36 -20.31 -41.37
C THR A 136 -19.53 -20.56 -42.63
N LEU A 137 -19.94 -21.56 -43.42
CA LEU A 137 -19.32 -21.88 -44.71
C LEU A 137 -19.55 -20.80 -45.76
N SER A 138 -20.73 -20.18 -45.77
CA SER A 138 -21.03 -19.06 -46.68
C SER A 138 -20.12 -17.87 -46.39
N PHE A 139 -19.95 -17.49 -45.11
CA PHE A 139 -19.01 -16.43 -44.74
C PHE A 139 -17.58 -16.77 -45.14
N TRP A 140 -17.13 -18.01 -44.93
CA TRP A 140 -15.80 -18.44 -45.36
C TRP A 140 -15.64 -18.42 -46.89
N GLY A 141 -16.58 -18.99 -47.65
CA GLY A 141 -16.53 -19.03 -49.12
C GLY A 141 -16.57 -17.65 -49.76
N VAL A 142 -17.48 -16.77 -49.30
CA VAL A 142 -17.58 -15.38 -49.77
C VAL A 142 -16.33 -14.60 -49.38
N SER A 143 -15.74 -14.87 -48.21
CA SER A 143 -14.46 -14.24 -47.81
C SER A 143 -13.30 -14.62 -48.72
N PHE A 144 -13.27 -15.85 -49.22
CA PHE A 144 -12.24 -16.30 -50.15
C PHE A 144 -12.42 -15.65 -51.53
N TRP A 145 -13.67 -15.54 -52.00
CA TRP A 145 -13.98 -14.87 -53.26
C TRP A 145 -13.67 -13.36 -53.22
N THR A 146 -14.11 -12.66 -52.17
CA THR A 146 -13.84 -11.24 -51.96
C THR A 146 -12.36 -10.96 -51.71
N GLY A 147 -11.64 -11.89 -51.10
CA GLY A 147 -10.18 -11.79 -50.86
C GLY A 147 -9.33 -11.77 -52.13
N ARG A 148 -9.87 -12.25 -53.26
CA ARG A 148 -9.23 -12.14 -54.58
C ARG A 148 -9.36 -10.74 -55.19
N GLN A 149 -10.24 -9.89 -54.67
CA GLN A 149 -10.48 -8.55 -55.19
C GLN A 149 -9.70 -7.50 -54.38
N VAL A 150 -8.87 -6.69 -55.05
CA VAL A 150 -8.00 -5.70 -54.40
C VAL A 150 -8.78 -4.66 -53.59
N ARG A 151 -9.97 -4.25 -54.07
CA ARG A 151 -10.83 -3.23 -53.44
C ARG A 151 -11.64 -3.73 -52.23
N LEU A 152 -11.74 -5.06 -52.01
CA LEU A 152 -12.58 -5.66 -50.96
C LEU A 152 -11.79 -6.43 -49.89
N ARG A 153 -10.47 -6.18 -49.78
CA ARG A 153 -9.61 -6.89 -48.81
C ARG A 153 -10.06 -6.71 -47.35
N LEU A 154 -10.57 -5.53 -47.00
CA LEU A 154 -11.11 -5.28 -45.66
C LEU A 154 -12.35 -6.14 -45.40
N THR A 155 -13.29 -6.17 -46.34
CA THR A 155 -14.49 -7.01 -46.29
C THR A 155 -14.14 -8.49 -46.19
N ALA A 156 -13.19 -8.97 -47.00
CA ALA A 156 -12.68 -10.34 -46.91
C ALA A 156 -12.11 -10.66 -45.52
N SER A 157 -11.31 -9.74 -44.93
CA SER A 157 -10.77 -9.91 -43.59
C SER A 157 -11.85 -9.93 -42.49
N THR A 158 -12.88 -9.09 -42.61
CA THR A 158 -14.02 -9.09 -41.68
C THR A 158 -14.81 -10.39 -41.75
N LEU A 159 -15.12 -10.88 -42.96
CA LEU A 159 -15.84 -12.14 -43.16
C LEU A 159 -15.03 -13.35 -42.68
N GLN A 160 -13.71 -13.37 -42.90
CA GLN A 160 -12.82 -14.40 -42.32
C GLN A 160 -12.81 -14.36 -40.78
N THR A 161 -12.83 -13.17 -40.19
CA THR A 161 -12.86 -13.00 -38.73
C THR A 161 -14.20 -13.49 -38.15
N LEU A 162 -15.32 -13.18 -38.82
CA LEU A 162 -16.64 -13.68 -38.46
C LEU A 162 -16.73 -15.21 -38.61
N ALA A 163 -16.25 -15.76 -39.72
CA ALA A 163 -16.21 -17.20 -39.94
C ALA A 163 -15.42 -17.93 -38.85
N LEU A 164 -14.28 -17.37 -38.42
CA LEU A 164 -13.54 -17.88 -37.27
C LEU A 164 -14.34 -17.72 -35.96
N LEU A 165 -14.87 -16.54 -35.65
CA LEU A 165 -15.65 -16.32 -34.42
C LEU A 165 -16.82 -17.32 -34.25
N LEU A 166 -17.40 -17.77 -35.36
CA LEU A 166 -18.45 -18.77 -35.39
C LEU A 166 -17.97 -20.21 -35.15
N VAL A 167 -16.69 -20.55 -35.34
CA VAL A 167 -16.21 -21.93 -35.14
C VAL A 167 -16.46 -22.44 -33.71
N PRO A 168 -16.03 -21.74 -32.63
CA PRO A 168 -16.36 -22.18 -31.27
C PRO A 168 -17.87 -22.30 -31.02
N VAL A 169 -18.68 -21.42 -31.61
CA VAL A 169 -20.15 -21.47 -31.53
C VAL A 169 -20.70 -22.70 -32.24
N ASN A 170 -20.13 -23.07 -33.39
CA ASN A 170 -20.50 -24.29 -34.10
C ASN A 170 -20.14 -25.54 -33.29
N PHE A 171 -18.99 -25.58 -32.61
CA PHE A 171 -18.66 -26.72 -31.74
C PHE A 171 -19.62 -26.83 -30.55
N TRP A 172 -20.03 -25.70 -29.96
CA TRP A 172 -21.11 -25.71 -28.97
C TRP A 172 -22.43 -26.22 -29.58
N ALA A 173 -22.79 -25.82 -30.79
CA ALA A 173 -23.99 -26.28 -31.48
C ALA A 173 -23.92 -27.78 -31.85
N ILE A 174 -22.74 -28.31 -32.20
CA ILE A 174 -22.50 -29.75 -32.38
C ILE A 174 -22.86 -30.49 -31.10
N ASP A 175 -22.40 -30.00 -29.95
CA ASP A 175 -22.73 -30.61 -28.67
C ASP A 175 -24.23 -30.59 -28.38
N ARG A 176 -24.88 -29.42 -28.53
CA ARG A 176 -26.28 -29.21 -28.17
C ARG A 176 -27.25 -29.96 -29.09
N PHE A 177 -27.05 -29.90 -30.40
CA PHE A 177 -28.02 -30.42 -31.37
C PHE A 177 -27.67 -31.83 -31.85
N LEU A 178 -26.39 -32.14 -32.03
CA LEU A 178 -25.98 -33.42 -32.60
C LEU A 178 -25.66 -34.45 -31.51
N LEU A 179 -24.70 -34.18 -30.64
CA LEU A 179 -24.20 -35.16 -29.67
C LEU A 179 -25.25 -35.54 -28.60
N GLN A 180 -26.15 -34.62 -28.25
CA GLN A 180 -27.23 -34.88 -27.28
C GLN A 180 -28.45 -35.62 -27.88
N SER A 181 -28.56 -35.73 -29.22
CA SER A 181 -29.74 -36.31 -29.87
C SER A 181 -29.78 -37.85 -29.90
N ILE A 182 -28.69 -38.53 -29.49
CA ILE A 182 -28.53 -40.00 -29.41
C ILE A 182 -28.68 -40.74 -30.78
N GLN A 183 -29.02 -40.06 -31.87
CA GLN A 183 -29.20 -40.65 -33.21
C GLN A 183 -27.85 -40.96 -33.91
N PRO A 184 -27.67 -42.13 -34.57
CA PRO A 184 -26.40 -42.46 -35.26
C PRO A 184 -25.99 -41.44 -36.33
N MET A 185 -26.96 -40.91 -37.08
CA MET A 185 -26.71 -39.93 -38.15
C MET A 185 -26.22 -38.57 -37.62
N SER A 186 -26.53 -38.21 -36.37
CA SER A 186 -26.05 -36.97 -35.78
C SER A 186 -24.57 -37.05 -35.44
N PHE A 187 -24.06 -38.21 -35.00
CA PHE A 187 -22.63 -38.44 -34.78
C PHE A 187 -21.81 -38.37 -36.07
N VAL A 188 -22.32 -38.95 -37.17
CA VAL A 188 -21.68 -38.86 -38.50
C VAL A 188 -21.63 -37.39 -38.95
N THR A 189 -22.74 -36.66 -38.80
CA THR A 189 -22.81 -35.24 -39.14
C THR A 189 -21.84 -34.41 -38.28
N ALA A 190 -21.73 -34.71 -36.98
CA ALA A 190 -20.81 -34.05 -36.06
C ALA A 190 -19.35 -34.26 -36.45
N LEU A 191 -18.97 -35.49 -36.83
CA LEU A 191 -17.61 -35.82 -37.26
C LEU A 191 -17.24 -35.07 -38.55
N ILE A 192 -18.12 -35.11 -39.55
CA ILE A 192 -17.91 -34.39 -40.82
C ILE A 192 -17.76 -32.90 -40.55
N ALA A 193 -18.66 -32.32 -39.76
CA ALA A 193 -18.63 -30.90 -39.49
C ALA A 193 -17.40 -30.47 -38.69
N ALA A 194 -16.95 -31.28 -37.71
CA ALA A 194 -15.71 -31.02 -36.98
C ALA A 194 -14.47 -31.04 -37.89
N ILE A 195 -14.42 -31.97 -38.87
CA ILE A 195 -13.35 -32.01 -39.88
C ILE A 195 -13.38 -30.76 -40.76
N VAL A 196 -14.57 -30.38 -41.25
CA VAL A 196 -14.76 -29.22 -42.12
C VAL A 196 -14.38 -27.92 -41.40
N LEU A 197 -14.85 -27.71 -40.17
CA LEU A 197 -14.54 -26.52 -39.36
C LEU A 197 -13.05 -26.44 -39.00
N SER A 198 -12.43 -27.57 -38.67
CA SER A 198 -10.99 -27.63 -38.42
C SER A 198 -10.17 -27.32 -39.68
N GLY A 199 -10.54 -27.90 -40.83
CA GLY A 199 -9.92 -27.61 -42.12
C GLY A 199 -10.03 -26.14 -42.51
N MET A 200 -11.21 -25.55 -42.31
CA MET A 200 -11.47 -24.13 -42.52
C MET A 200 -10.58 -23.25 -41.63
N ALA A 201 -10.51 -23.54 -40.32
CA ALA A 201 -9.67 -22.79 -39.39
C ALA A 201 -8.18 -22.88 -39.76
N ILE A 202 -7.69 -24.08 -40.13
CA ILE A 202 -6.31 -24.27 -40.59
C ILE A 202 -6.02 -23.41 -41.83
N ALA A 203 -6.92 -23.41 -42.81
CA ALA A 203 -6.75 -22.66 -44.06
C ALA A 203 -6.67 -21.14 -43.79
N VAL A 204 -7.58 -20.60 -42.98
CA VAL A 204 -7.60 -19.16 -42.65
C VAL A 204 -6.39 -18.76 -41.80
N PHE A 205 -5.98 -19.57 -40.82
CA PHE A 205 -4.78 -19.29 -40.00
C PHE A 205 -3.49 -19.29 -40.83
N ARG A 206 -3.35 -20.23 -41.78
CA ARG A 206 -2.20 -20.25 -42.70
C ARG A 206 -2.17 -19.04 -43.63
N GLN A 207 -3.33 -18.54 -44.05
CA GLN A 207 -3.42 -17.35 -44.90
C GLN A 207 -3.08 -16.05 -44.13
N ARG A 208 -3.44 -15.98 -42.83
CA ARG A 208 -3.32 -14.76 -42.02
C ARG A 208 -1.97 -14.59 -41.32
N PHE A 209 -1.20 -15.67 -41.15
CA PHE A 209 0.06 -15.65 -40.40
C PHE A 209 1.22 -16.18 -41.24
N SER A 210 2.38 -15.53 -41.15
CA SER A 210 3.56 -15.89 -41.96
C SER A 210 4.53 -16.85 -41.27
N SER A 211 4.42 -17.05 -39.94
CA SER A 211 5.39 -17.82 -39.15
C SER A 211 4.83 -19.20 -38.75
N PRO A 212 5.45 -20.32 -39.17
CA PRO A 212 4.91 -21.67 -38.95
C PRO A 212 4.79 -22.06 -37.47
N ALA A 213 5.79 -21.74 -36.65
CA ALA A 213 5.76 -22.06 -35.21
C ALA A 213 4.64 -21.32 -34.45
N LEU A 214 4.33 -20.08 -34.84
CA LEU A 214 3.27 -19.28 -34.22
C LEU A 214 1.87 -19.70 -34.73
N ILE A 215 1.77 -20.16 -35.99
CA ILE A 215 0.56 -20.76 -36.53
C ILE A 215 0.19 -21.97 -35.70
N THR A 216 1.12 -22.91 -35.50
CA THR A 216 0.83 -24.16 -34.80
C THR A 216 0.35 -23.92 -33.37
N SER A 217 1.00 -23.05 -32.59
CA SER A 217 0.59 -22.81 -31.20
C SER A 217 -0.77 -22.12 -31.08
N ALA A 218 -1.03 -21.10 -31.91
CA ALA A 218 -2.29 -20.35 -31.86
C ALA A 218 -3.46 -21.18 -32.40
N LEU A 219 -3.22 -21.99 -33.43
CA LEU A 219 -4.20 -22.88 -34.03
C LEU A 219 -4.57 -24.04 -33.10
N VAL A 220 -3.58 -24.66 -32.46
CA VAL A 220 -3.82 -25.71 -31.46
C VAL A 220 -4.60 -25.16 -30.27
N SER A 221 -4.26 -23.96 -29.79
CA SER A 221 -5.02 -23.28 -28.73
C SER A 221 -6.47 -23.06 -29.13
N TYR A 222 -6.67 -22.45 -30.29
CA TYR A 222 -7.98 -22.05 -30.79
C TYR A 222 -8.90 -23.25 -31.10
N LEU A 223 -8.38 -24.24 -31.82
CA LEU A 223 -9.12 -25.47 -32.10
C LEU A 223 -9.33 -26.28 -30.83
N GLY A 224 -8.32 -26.42 -29.98
CA GLY A 224 -8.45 -27.09 -28.68
C GLY A 224 -9.56 -26.48 -27.82
N LEU A 225 -9.59 -25.16 -27.69
CA LEU A 225 -10.67 -24.43 -26.99
C LEU A 225 -12.04 -24.63 -27.66
N SER A 226 -12.09 -24.78 -28.98
CA SER A 226 -13.33 -25.06 -29.72
C SER A 226 -13.82 -26.48 -29.46
N TYR A 227 -12.93 -27.48 -29.51
CA TYR A 227 -13.27 -28.89 -29.21
C TYR A 227 -13.71 -29.09 -27.75
N LEU A 228 -13.17 -28.30 -26.81
CA LEU A 228 -13.61 -28.31 -25.41
C LEU A 228 -15.06 -27.82 -25.22
N GLN A 229 -15.71 -27.28 -26.25
CA GLN A 229 -17.16 -27.03 -26.28
C GLN A 229 -17.97 -28.31 -26.54
N CYS A 230 -17.36 -29.48 -26.72
CA CYS A 230 -18.08 -30.75 -26.89
C CYS A 230 -18.03 -31.63 -25.63
N GLY A 231 -18.99 -32.53 -25.48
CA GLY A 231 -19.06 -33.53 -24.42
C GLY A 231 -19.69 -33.05 -23.11
N TRP A 232 -20.40 -31.92 -23.11
CA TRP A 232 -20.93 -31.29 -21.88
C TRP A 232 -22.21 -31.95 -21.35
N SER A 233 -22.68 -33.03 -21.98
CA SER A 233 -23.78 -33.85 -21.48
C SER A 233 -23.46 -34.58 -20.18
N PHE A 234 -22.17 -34.80 -19.86
CA PHE A 234 -21.73 -35.38 -18.60
C PHE A 234 -21.53 -34.30 -17.54
N ALA A 235 -22.07 -34.49 -16.34
CA ALA A 235 -22.09 -33.48 -15.28
C ALA A 235 -20.70 -32.92 -14.88
N THR A 236 -19.63 -33.71 -14.99
CA THR A 236 -18.27 -33.29 -14.61
C THR A 236 -17.49 -32.63 -15.75
N VAL A 237 -17.91 -32.81 -17.02
CA VAL A 237 -17.18 -32.31 -18.19
C VAL A 237 -17.16 -30.78 -18.28
N PRO A 238 -18.24 -30.02 -18.02
CA PRO A 238 -18.23 -28.56 -18.06
C PRO A 238 -17.12 -27.94 -17.21
N LEU A 239 -16.91 -28.45 -15.98
CA LEU A 239 -15.88 -27.97 -15.07
C LEU A 239 -14.48 -28.31 -15.59
N ILE A 240 -14.27 -29.58 -15.97
CA ILE A 240 -12.98 -30.06 -16.50
C ILE A 240 -12.61 -29.30 -17.77
N ALA A 241 -13.57 -29.11 -18.69
CA ALA A 241 -13.38 -28.39 -19.94
C ALA A 241 -12.99 -26.92 -19.70
N THR A 242 -13.57 -26.27 -18.68
CA THR A 242 -13.23 -24.89 -18.30
C THR A 242 -11.81 -24.77 -17.76
N TYR A 243 -11.41 -25.67 -16.87
CA TYR A 243 -10.04 -25.69 -16.35
C TYR A 243 -9.00 -26.09 -17.41
N LEU A 244 -9.28 -27.12 -18.23
CA LEU A 244 -8.41 -27.50 -19.33
C LEU A 244 -8.26 -26.37 -20.35
N GLY A 245 -9.36 -25.66 -20.67
CA GLY A 245 -9.34 -24.54 -21.59
C GLY A 245 -8.48 -23.38 -21.09
N THR A 246 -8.63 -22.99 -19.83
CA THR A 246 -7.84 -21.92 -19.22
C THR A 246 -6.35 -22.27 -19.10
N ILE A 247 -6.01 -23.52 -18.74
CA ILE A 247 -4.62 -24.00 -18.68
C ILE A 247 -4.01 -24.10 -20.07
N ALA A 248 -4.74 -24.66 -21.04
CA ALA A 248 -4.29 -24.76 -22.43
C ALA A 248 -4.02 -23.37 -23.02
N ALA A 249 -4.91 -22.41 -22.78
CA ALA A 249 -4.70 -21.01 -23.16
C ALA A 249 -3.45 -20.42 -22.49
N PHE A 250 -3.25 -20.67 -21.19
CA PHE A 250 -2.06 -20.20 -20.48
C PHE A 250 -0.74 -20.71 -21.08
N ILE A 251 -0.70 -21.99 -21.49
CA ILE A 251 0.50 -22.61 -22.07
C ILE A 251 0.75 -22.12 -23.50
N THR A 252 -0.31 -22.05 -24.31
CA THR A 252 -0.20 -21.82 -25.76
C THR A 252 -0.09 -20.35 -26.14
N VAL A 253 -0.69 -19.44 -25.37
CA VAL A 253 -0.64 -18.01 -25.62
C VAL A 253 0.73 -17.46 -25.22
N ARG A 254 1.52 -17.07 -26.23
CA ARG A 254 2.84 -16.45 -26.04
C ARG A 254 2.71 -14.92 -25.94
N PRO A 255 3.45 -14.26 -25.03
CA PRO A 255 3.31 -12.83 -24.78
C PRO A 255 3.79 -11.94 -25.94
N THR A 256 4.64 -12.46 -26.82
CA THR A 256 5.12 -11.77 -28.04
C THR A 256 4.13 -11.81 -29.20
N THR A 257 2.95 -12.42 -29.01
CA THR A 257 1.92 -12.44 -30.05
C THR A 257 1.28 -11.07 -30.20
N ALA A 258 1.08 -10.65 -31.45
CA ALA A 258 0.36 -9.41 -31.75
C ALA A 258 -1.07 -9.49 -31.19
N PHE A 259 -1.58 -8.38 -30.64
CA PHE A 259 -2.89 -8.31 -29.96
C PHE A 259 -4.05 -8.89 -30.79
N VAL A 260 -4.05 -8.64 -32.11
CA VAL A 260 -5.05 -9.18 -33.05
C VAL A 260 -5.13 -10.71 -33.05
N ARG A 261 -4.03 -11.40 -32.71
CA ARG A 261 -3.96 -12.88 -32.65
C ARG A 261 -4.58 -13.43 -31.38
N LEU A 262 -4.73 -12.62 -30.34
CA LEU A 262 -5.30 -13.00 -29.05
C LEU A 262 -6.83 -12.98 -29.05
N VAL A 263 -7.45 -12.27 -30.00
CA VAL A 263 -8.92 -12.12 -30.07
C VAL A 263 -9.61 -13.48 -30.17
N PHE A 264 -9.10 -14.39 -30.99
CA PHE A 264 -9.71 -15.70 -31.21
C PHE A 264 -9.70 -16.62 -29.96
N PRO A 265 -8.56 -16.87 -29.29
CA PRO A 265 -8.57 -17.65 -28.06
C PRO A 265 -9.33 -16.93 -26.93
N ILE A 266 -9.32 -15.59 -26.85
CA ILE A 266 -10.10 -14.84 -25.86
C ILE A 266 -11.59 -15.11 -26.05
N VAL A 267 -12.11 -14.97 -27.27
CA VAL A 267 -13.55 -15.22 -27.55
C VAL A 267 -13.92 -16.67 -27.23
N ALA A 268 -13.08 -17.63 -27.60
CA ALA A 268 -13.33 -19.04 -27.30
C ALA A 268 -13.36 -19.32 -25.78
N ILE A 269 -12.47 -18.71 -24.99
CA ILE A 269 -12.47 -18.79 -23.52
C ILE A 269 -13.70 -18.11 -22.93
N VAL A 270 -14.05 -16.90 -23.41
CA VAL A 270 -15.24 -16.17 -22.94
C VAL A 270 -16.51 -16.98 -23.20
N LEU A 271 -16.62 -17.60 -24.38
CA LEU A 271 -17.75 -18.50 -24.69
C LEU A 271 -17.78 -19.70 -23.74
N LEU A 272 -16.62 -20.27 -23.40
CA LEU A 272 -16.50 -21.38 -22.47
C LEU A 272 -16.98 -20.98 -21.05
N PHE A 273 -16.54 -19.83 -20.54
CA PHE A 273 -17.04 -19.29 -19.26
C PHE A 273 -18.53 -18.95 -19.30
N PHE A 274 -19.00 -18.29 -20.36
CA PHE A 274 -20.41 -17.97 -20.54
C PHE A 274 -21.26 -19.24 -20.45
N ARG A 275 -20.84 -20.28 -21.15
CA ARG A 275 -21.55 -21.56 -21.15
C ARG A 275 -21.47 -22.28 -19.80
N ALA A 276 -20.31 -22.26 -19.14
CA ALA A 276 -20.12 -22.84 -17.81
C ALA A 276 -21.08 -22.22 -16.79
N ILE A 277 -21.21 -20.89 -16.79
CA ILE A 277 -21.98 -20.14 -15.80
C ILE A 277 -23.48 -20.15 -16.11
N PHE A 278 -23.87 -19.84 -17.35
CA PHE A 278 -25.28 -19.57 -17.67
C PHE A 278 -26.04 -20.78 -18.22
N ILE A 279 -25.35 -21.81 -18.72
CA ILE A 279 -26.00 -22.96 -19.38
C ILE A 279 -25.80 -24.24 -18.58
N ALA A 280 -24.56 -24.50 -18.15
CA ALA A 280 -24.26 -25.64 -17.30
C ALA A 280 -24.48 -25.36 -15.80
N GLU A 281 -24.80 -24.11 -15.45
CA GLU A 281 -25.11 -23.65 -14.08
C GLU A 281 -24.05 -24.08 -13.05
N ILE A 282 -22.77 -24.09 -13.47
CA ILE A 282 -21.67 -24.41 -12.57
C ILE A 282 -21.60 -23.32 -11.50
N ASP A 283 -21.52 -23.73 -10.24
CA ASP A 283 -21.29 -22.82 -9.13
C ASP A 283 -20.03 -21.97 -9.41
N ILE A 284 -20.23 -20.66 -9.48
CA ILE A 284 -19.21 -19.66 -9.80
C ILE A 284 -18.02 -19.78 -8.83
N ALA A 285 -18.25 -20.23 -7.60
CA ALA A 285 -17.20 -20.51 -6.63
C ALA A 285 -16.15 -21.51 -7.14
N GLN A 286 -16.57 -22.52 -7.91
CA GLN A 286 -15.69 -23.53 -8.48
C GLN A 286 -14.79 -22.99 -9.59
N LEU A 287 -15.12 -21.82 -10.14
CA LEU A 287 -14.40 -21.19 -11.25
C LEU A 287 -13.38 -20.12 -10.77
N GLY A 288 -13.24 -19.90 -9.47
CA GLY A 288 -12.39 -18.85 -8.92
C GLY A 288 -10.93 -18.95 -9.37
N LEU A 289 -10.34 -20.15 -9.33
CA LEU A 289 -8.98 -20.37 -9.81
C LEU A 289 -8.87 -20.18 -11.33
N ALA A 290 -9.88 -20.58 -12.10
CA ALA A 290 -9.90 -20.38 -13.55
C ALA A 290 -9.86 -18.88 -13.91
N PHE A 291 -10.63 -18.04 -13.21
CA PHE A 291 -10.53 -16.58 -13.34
C PHE A 291 -9.15 -16.04 -12.97
N GLY A 292 -8.54 -16.55 -11.89
CA GLY A 292 -7.18 -16.19 -11.49
C GLY A 292 -6.12 -16.52 -12.56
N ILE A 293 -6.20 -17.71 -13.17
CA ILE A 293 -5.29 -18.14 -14.25
C ILE A 293 -5.44 -17.25 -15.48
N VAL A 294 -6.67 -16.93 -15.89
CA VAL A 294 -6.92 -16.03 -17.03
C VAL A 294 -6.44 -14.61 -16.72
N GLY A 295 -6.69 -14.11 -15.51
CA GLY A 295 -6.17 -12.82 -15.06
C GLY A 295 -4.65 -12.75 -15.14
N TRP A 296 -3.96 -13.82 -14.72
CA TRP A 296 -2.51 -13.95 -14.83
C TRP A 296 -2.00 -14.10 -16.27
N LEU A 297 -2.77 -14.78 -17.14
CA LEU A 297 -2.48 -14.81 -18.57
C LEU A 297 -2.49 -13.38 -19.17
N VAL A 298 -3.48 -12.56 -18.79
CA VAL A 298 -3.53 -11.15 -19.22
C VAL A 298 -2.33 -10.36 -18.69
N VAL A 299 -1.80 -10.67 -17.49
CA VAL A 299 -0.58 -10.03 -16.96
C VAL A 299 0.61 -10.27 -17.89
N ARG A 300 0.78 -11.51 -18.39
CA ARG A 300 1.87 -11.86 -19.33
C ARG A 300 1.80 -11.05 -20.61
N VAL A 301 0.60 -10.79 -21.12
CA VAL A 301 0.38 -9.96 -22.32
C VAL A 301 0.62 -8.47 -22.01
N ALA A 302 0.11 -7.99 -20.86
CA ALA A 302 0.26 -6.60 -20.41
C ALA A 302 1.72 -6.18 -20.18
N GLN A 303 2.59 -7.13 -19.86
CA GLN A 303 4.04 -6.89 -19.74
C GLN A 303 4.70 -6.48 -21.05
N GLN A 304 4.20 -6.95 -22.21
CA GLN A 304 4.80 -6.66 -23.52
C GLN A 304 4.20 -5.43 -24.20
N HIS A 305 2.87 -5.24 -24.09
CA HIS A 305 2.15 -4.20 -24.85
C HIS A 305 1.90 -2.90 -24.08
N SER A 306 2.36 -2.81 -22.82
CA SER A 306 2.29 -1.63 -21.94
C SER A 306 0.93 -0.90 -21.77
N LEU A 307 -0.18 -1.47 -22.26
CA LEU A 307 -1.53 -0.90 -22.14
C LEU A 307 -2.05 -0.94 -20.70
N ALA A 308 -2.43 0.23 -20.16
CA ALA A 308 -2.98 0.37 -18.81
C ALA A 308 -4.26 -0.45 -18.59
N LEU A 309 -5.13 -0.54 -19.61
CA LEU A 309 -6.37 -1.32 -19.55
C LEU A 309 -6.10 -2.81 -19.26
N LEU A 310 -5.05 -3.39 -19.83
CA LEU A 310 -4.73 -4.80 -19.60
C LEU A 310 -4.31 -5.07 -18.15
N TRP A 311 -3.59 -4.14 -17.53
CA TRP A 311 -3.25 -4.23 -16.10
C TRP A 311 -4.50 -4.15 -15.22
N ALA A 312 -5.45 -3.27 -15.56
CA ALA A 312 -6.72 -3.16 -14.85
C ALA A 312 -7.58 -4.44 -15.01
N MET A 313 -7.67 -4.98 -16.23
CA MET A 313 -8.38 -6.24 -16.50
C MET A 313 -7.76 -7.41 -15.75
N SER A 314 -6.42 -7.50 -15.69
CA SER A 314 -5.73 -8.52 -14.89
C SER A 314 -6.08 -8.43 -13.41
N GLY A 315 -6.00 -7.23 -12.83
CA GLY A 315 -6.37 -7.01 -11.42
C GLY A 315 -7.83 -7.35 -11.16
N GLY A 316 -8.73 -6.95 -12.06
CA GLY A 316 -10.17 -7.26 -11.98
C GLY A 316 -10.46 -8.76 -12.02
N LEU A 317 -9.82 -9.51 -12.93
CA LEU A 317 -10.01 -10.96 -13.05
C LEU A 317 -9.43 -11.74 -11.86
N ILE A 318 -8.25 -11.36 -11.38
CA ILE A 318 -7.66 -11.97 -10.17
C ILE A 318 -8.53 -11.65 -8.95
N GLY A 319 -8.98 -10.39 -8.81
CA GLY A 319 -9.89 -9.97 -7.74
C GLY A 319 -11.23 -10.68 -7.79
N LEU A 320 -11.81 -10.87 -8.98
CA LEU A 320 -13.05 -11.64 -9.17
C LEU A 320 -12.84 -13.12 -8.81
N GLY A 321 -11.74 -13.73 -9.25
CA GLY A 321 -11.39 -15.10 -8.90
C GLY A 321 -11.26 -15.30 -7.39
N TRP A 322 -10.70 -14.32 -6.68
CA TRP A 322 -10.64 -14.31 -5.22
C TRP A 322 -12.04 -14.16 -4.61
N LEU A 323 -12.82 -13.17 -5.07
CA LEU A 323 -14.15 -12.85 -4.52
C LEU A 323 -15.10 -14.05 -4.55
N VAL A 324 -15.10 -14.79 -5.65
CA VAL A 324 -16.01 -15.93 -5.82
C VAL A 324 -15.55 -17.17 -5.04
N SER A 325 -14.25 -17.30 -4.75
CA SER A 325 -13.70 -18.49 -4.06
C SER A 325 -13.51 -18.33 -2.56
N VAL A 326 -13.30 -17.10 -2.05
CA VAL A 326 -12.90 -16.84 -0.66
C VAL A 326 -13.88 -17.38 0.37
N GLY A 327 -15.18 -17.36 0.08
CA GLY A 327 -16.24 -17.81 1.00
C GLY A 327 -16.40 -19.33 1.04
N THR A 328 -16.15 -20.02 -0.06
CA THR A 328 -16.63 -21.38 -0.31
C THR A 328 -15.49 -22.37 -0.50
N ILE A 329 -14.50 -22.05 -1.35
CA ILE A 329 -13.41 -22.95 -1.75
C ILE A 329 -12.06 -22.33 -1.41
N VAL A 330 -11.68 -22.52 -0.15
CA VAL A 330 -10.53 -21.84 0.49
C VAL A 330 -9.20 -22.08 -0.23
N TRP A 331 -8.94 -23.31 -0.69
CA TRP A 331 -7.67 -23.63 -1.37
C TRP A 331 -7.54 -22.90 -2.71
N GLN A 332 -8.63 -22.68 -3.45
CA GLN A 332 -8.62 -21.87 -4.67
C GLN A 332 -8.33 -20.41 -4.33
N ALA A 333 -9.02 -19.87 -3.32
CA ALA A 333 -8.80 -18.50 -2.86
C ALA A 333 -7.35 -18.24 -2.43
N LEU A 334 -6.70 -19.24 -1.80
CA LEU A 334 -5.29 -19.14 -1.42
C LEU A 334 -4.37 -19.07 -2.64
N ILE A 335 -4.57 -19.92 -3.64
CA ILE A 335 -3.79 -19.89 -4.88
C ILE A 335 -3.99 -18.56 -5.62
N VAL A 336 -5.24 -18.09 -5.71
CA VAL A 336 -5.56 -16.80 -6.35
C VAL A 336 -4.94 -15.63 -5.57
N SER A 337 -4.91 -15.69 -4.25
CA SER A 337 -4.21 -14.70 -3.41
C SER A 337 -2.70 -14.71 -3.66
N GLY A 338 -2.11 -15.90 -3.86
CA GLY A 338 -0.71 -16.04 -4.31
C GLY A 338 -0.46 -15.37 -5.66
N LEU A 339 -1.36 -15.55 -6.64
CA LEU A 339 -1.31 -14.81 -7.91
C LEU A 339 -1.47 -13.30 -7.71
N GLY A 340 -2.34 -12.89 -6.78
CA GLY A 340 -2.54 -11.50 -6.38
C GLY A 340 -1.29 -10.86 -5.77
N LEU A 341 -0.56 -11.59 -4.91
CA LEU A 341 0.73 -11.15 -4.36
C LEU A 341 1.79 -10.99 -5.44
N LEU A 342 1.90 -11.97 -6.35
CA LEU A 342 2.83 -11.88 -7.49
C LEU A 342 2.48 -10.72 -8.42
N PHE A 343 1.18 -10.46 -8.62
CA PHE A 343 0.68 -9.34 -9.41
C PHE A 343 1.01 -8.00 -8.74
N GLY A 344 0.70 -7.85 -7.45
CA GLY A 344 1.03 -6.67 -6.65
C GLY A 344 2.53 -6.39 -6.61
N TRP A 345 3.36 -7.44 -6.54
CA TRP A 345 4.81 -7.32 -6.58
C TRP A 345 5.31 -6.77 -7.92
N LYS A 346 4.76 -7.25 -9.03
CA LYS A 346 5.06 -6.73 -10.38
C LYS A 346 4.59 -5.28 -10.56
N LEU A 347 3.42 -4.92 -10.02
CA LEU A 347 2.94 -3.54 -10.03
C LEU A 347 3.87 -2.62 -9.23
N LEU A 348 4.26 -3.03 -8.03
CA LEU A 348 5.18 -2.30 -7.17
C LEU A 348 6.52 -2.04 -7.86
N GLN A 349 7.12 -3.06 -8.48
CA GLN A 349 8.39 -2.92 -9.21
C GLN A 349 8.27 -2.00 -10.44
N ARG A 350 7.09 -1.92 -11.05
CA ARG A 350 6.84 -1.14 -12.26
C ARG A 350 6.53 0.33 -11.96
N TYR A 351 5.64 0.58 -11.00
CA TYR A 351 5.08 1.91 -10.76
C TYR A 351 5.58 2.56 -9.48
N TRP A 352 6.12 1.79 -8.52
CA TRP A 352 6.62 2.27 -7.23
C TRP A 352 5.60 3.12 -6.46
N ARG A 353 4.32 2.73 -6.47
CA ARG A 353 3.24 3.49 -5.82
C ARG A 353 2.97 2.98 -4.41
N ARG A 354 2.54 3.90 -3.53
CA ARG A 354 2.11 3.58 -2.15
C ARG A 354 0.95 2.59 -2.12
N PHE A 355 0.02 2.72 -3.08
CA PHE A 355 -1.12 1.82 -3.21
C PHE A 355 -0.70 0.36 -3.41
N ASP A 356 0.37 0.10 -4.17
CA ASP A 356 0.83 -1.27 -4.42
C ASP A 356 1.37 -1.94 -3.15
N VAL A 357 1.97 -1.16 -2.24
CA VAL A 357 2.40 -1.64 -0.90
C VAL A 357 1.18 -2.02 -0.06
N ILE A 358 0.12 -1.20 -0.08
CA ILE A 358 -1.13 -1.49 0.64
C ILE A 358 -1.78 -2.77 0.09
N VAL A 359 -1.81 -2.95 -1.23
CA VAL A 359 -2.36 -4.16 -1.85
C VAL A 359 -1.59 -5.39 -1.41
N LEU A 360 -0.26 -5.35 -1.43
CA LEU A 360 0.59 -6.44 -0.92
C LEU A 360 0.35 -6.72 0.56
N PHE A 361 0.17 -5.66 1.36
CA PHE A 361 -0.15 -5.78 2.78
C PHE A 361 -1.51 -6.46 3.02
N ILE A 362 -2.57 -5.99 2.37
CA ILE A 362 -3.93 -6.52 2.57
C ILE A 362 -4.02 -7.96 2.07
N VAL A 363 -3.55 -8.24 0.85
CA VAL A 363 -3.61 -9.58 0.27
C VAL A 363 -2.73 -10.56 1.06
N GLY A 364 -1.56 -10.11 1.53
CA GLY A 364 -0.66 -10.93 2.33
C GLY A 364 -1.26 -11.28 3.69
N LEU A 365 -1.84 -10.30 4.39
CA LEU A 365 -2.51 -10.52 5.68
C LEU A 365 -3.71 -11.47 5.53
N GLN A 366 -4.52 -11.25 4.49
CA GLN A 366 -5.68 -12.10 4.19
C GLN A 366 -5.26 -13.54 3.83
N SER A 367 -4.11 -13.72 3.17
CA SER A 367 -3.59 -15.05 2.85
C SER A 367 -3.26 -15.87 4.10
N ILE A 368 -2.81 -15.24 5.20
CA ILE A 368 -2.57 -15.94 6.48
C ILE A 368 -3.88 -16.49 7.04
N TRP A 369 -4.96 -15.71 6.97
CA TRP A 369 -6.28 -16.17 7.41
C TRP A 369 -6.79 -17.34 6.57
N LEU A 370 -6.56 -17.32 5.25
CA LEU A 370 -6.88 -18.46 4.39
C LEU A 370 -6.08 -19.70 4.76
N ILE A 371 -4.76 -19.57 4.97
CA ILE A 371 -3.91 -20.68 5.40
C ILE A 371 -4.45 -21.32 6.69
N TRP A 372 -4.86 -20.51 7.67
CA TRP A 372 -5.47 -21.02 8.89
C TRP A 372 -6.76 -21.81 8.62
N ARG A 373 -7.62 -21.32 7.72
CA ARG A 373 -8.87 -21.99 7.35
C ARG A 373 -8.67 -23.31 6.57
N LEU A 374 -7.50 -23.53 5.95
CA LEU A 374 -7.15 -24.83 5.37
C LEU A 374 -6.77 -25.88 6.43
N VAL A 375 -6.39 -25.47 7.63
CA VAL A 375 -6.06 -26.39 8.72
C VAL A 375 -7.33 -27.10 9.18
N PRO A 376 -7.35 -28.44 9.34
CA PRO A 376 -8.50 -29.18 9.87
C PRO A 376 -8.98 -28.65 11.23
N ASP A 377 -10.29 -28.62 11.47
CA ASP A 377 -10.90 -28.07 12.70
C ASP A 377 -10.41 -28.74 13.99
N SER A 378 -10.09 -30.04 13.93
CA SER A 378 -9.49 -30.78 15.05
C SER A 378 -8.11 -30.24 15.42
N LEU A 379 -7.28 -29.91 14.44
CA LEU A 379 -5.97 -29.30 14.67
C LEU A 379 -6.11 -27.84 15.08
N GLN A 380 -7.06 -27.09 14.51
CA GLN A 380 -7.33 -25.72 14.91
C GLN A 380 -7.69 -25.65 16.41
N SER A 381 -8.65 -26.47 16.84
CA SER A 381 -9.06 -26.52 18.25
C SER A 381 -7.95 -26.99 19.19
N GLN A 382 -7.14 -27.98 18.79
CA GLN A 382 -5.96 -28.40 19.57
C GLN A 382 -4.94 -27.29 19.74
N VAL A 383 -4.55 -26.62 18.64
CA VAL A 383 -3.57 -25.53 18.66
C VAL A 383 -4.08 -24.35 19.48
N VAL A 384 -5.34 -23.95 19.29
CA VAL A 384 -5.94 -22.85 20.06
C VAL A 384 -5.99 -23.22 21.55
N ASN A 385 -6.51 -24.39 21.92
CA ASN A 385 -6.61 -24.82 23.32
C ASN A 385 -5.25 -24.95 24.00
N MET A 386 -4.26 -25.53 23.32
CA MET A 386 -2.88 -25.63 23.81
C MET A 386 -2.31 -24.23 24.05
N THR A 387 -2.45 -23.33 23.08
CA THR A 387 -1.86 -21.99 23.16
C THR A 387 -2.54 -21.13 24.21
N THR A 388 -3.88 -21.15 24.31
CA THR A 388 -4.62 -20.41 25.35
C THR A 388 -4.34 -20.95 26.76
N THR A 389 -4.06 -22.24 26.90
CA THR A 389 -3.68 -22.84 28.18
C THR A 389 -2.27 -22.42 28.60
N LEU A 390 -1.31 -22.48 27.68
CA LEU A 390 0.08 -22.06 27.92
C LEU A 390 0.20 -20.57 28.25
N THR A 391 -0.62 -19.73 27.62
CA THR A 391 -0.57 -18.26 27.78
C THR A 391 -1.60 -17.72 28.79
N GLN A 392 -2.42 -18.59 29.40
CA GLN A 392 -3.48 -18.21 30.33
C GLN A 392 -4.48 -17.19 29.75
N THR A 393 -4.86 -17.37 28.48
CA THR A 393 -5.75 -16.44 27.74
C THR A 393 -7.11 -17.04 27.37
N GLN A 394 -7.63 -17.97 28.18
CA GLN A 394 -8.90 -18.65 27.86
C GLN A 394 -10.08 -17.69 27.75
N THR A 395 -10.09 -16.60 28.53
CA THR A 395 -11.16 -15.59 28.54
C THR A 395 -11.04 -14.56 27.41
N VAL A 396 -9.84 -14.40 26.83
CA VAL A 396 -9.55 -13.42 25.77
C VAL A 396 -8.67 -14.02 24.65
N PRO A 397 -9.16 -15.04 23.90
CA PRO A 397 -8.34 -15.76 22.91
C PRO A 397 -7.79 -14.87 21.79
N PHE A 398 -8.49 -13.78 21.45
CA PHE A 398 -8.07 -12.83 20.41
C PHE A 398 -6.73 -12.14 20.73
N ALA A 399 -6.30 -12.09 22.00
CA ALA A 399 -5.01 -11.51 22.40
C ALA A 399 -3.80 -12.24 21.75
N LEU A 400 -3.98 -13.50 21.36
CA LEU A 400 -3.00 -14.32 20.66
C LEU A 400 -2.64 -13.76 19.27
N PHE A 401 -3.54 -13.01 18.62
CA PHE A 401 -3.27 -12.43 17.31
C PHE A 401 -2.07 -11.49 17.32
N GLY A 402 -1.79 -10.80 18.44
CA GLY A 402 -0.61 -9.94 18.55
C GLY A 402 0.72 -10.71 18.56
N ILE A 403 0.71 -12.01 18.85
CA ILE A 403 1.88 -12.89 18.66
C ILE A 403 1.85 -13.53 17.27
N VAL A 404 0.71 -14.10 16.87
CA VAL A 404 0.57 -14.89 15.63
C VAL A 404 0.89 -14.06 14.38
N PHE A 405 0.51 -12.78 14.35
CA PHE A 405 0.81 -11.89 13.23
C PHE A 405 2.17 -11.19 13.32
N PHE A 406 2.95 -11.42 14.38
CA PHE A 406 4.27 -10.79 14.53
C PHE A 406 5.26 -11.16 13.41
N PRO A 407 5.34 -12.43 12.94
CA PRO A 407 6.16 -12.76 11.76
C PRO A 407 5.77 -11.98 10.50
N TYR A 408 4.48 -11.64 10.36
CA TYR A 408 4.01 -10.83 9.24
C TYR A 408 4.54 -9.38 9.32
N LEU A 409 4.58 -8.80 10.52
CA LEU A 409 5.21 -7.50 10.76
C LEU A 409 6.69 -7.51 10.34
N ILE A 410 7.43 -8.57 10.67
CA ILE A 410 8.83 -8.74 10.23
C ILE A 410 8.92 -8.78 8.69
N GLY A 411 7.96 -9.46 8.02
CA GLY A 411 7.87 -9.50 6.57
C GLY A 411 7.71 -8.12 5.93
N ILE A 412 6.87 -7.24 6.51
CA ILE A 412 6.68 -5.87 6.01
C ILE A 412 7.95 -5.04 6.20
N LEU A 413 8.63 -5.16 7.34
CA LEU A 413 9.92 -4.50 7.57
C LEU A 413 11.01 -5.00 6.61
N ALA A 414 10.98 -6.29 6.24
CA ALA A 414 11.86 -6.83 5.21
C ALA A 414 11.58 -6.21 3.83
N ILE A 415 10.30 -6.00 3.47
CA ILE A 415 9.91 -5.26 2.26
C ILE A 415 10.40 -3.81 2.34
N ALA A 416 10.25 -3.14 3.47
CA ALA A 416 10.72 -1.77 3.66
C ALA A 416 12.25 -1.65 3.48
N ASN A 417 13.02 -2.57 4.06
CA ASN A 417 14.48 -2.64 3.86
C ASN A 417 14.83 -2.94 2.39
N TRP A 418 14.09 -3.83 1.73
CA TRP A 418 14.27 -4.07 0.30
C TRP A 418 13.99 -2.79 -0.53
N LEU A 419 12.95 -2.02 -0.20
CA LEU A 419 12.66 -0.73 -0.85
C LEU A 419 13.78 0.29 -0.64
N GLU A 420 14.33 0.35 0.57
CA GLU A 420 15.47 1.21 0.90
C GLU A 420 16.72 0.84 0.10
N ARG A 421 17.03 -0.46 -0.01
CA ARG A 421 18.14 -0.98 -0.84
C ARG A 421 17.99 -0.67 -2.32
N ASN A 422 16.76 -0.54 -2.82
CA ASN A 422 16.45 -0.13 -4.19
C ASN A 422 16.32 1.40 -4.35
N GLN A 423 16.81 2.19 -3.38
CA GLN A 423 16.80 3.66 -3.39
C GLN A 423 15.40 4.28 -3.43
N LYS A 424 14.37 3.58 -2.96
CA LYS A 424 12.99 4.08 -2.89
C LYS A 424 12.63 4.51 -1.47
N PHE A 425 13.33 5.53 -0.97
CA PHE A 425 13.24 5.98 0.43
C PHE A 425 11.83 6.41 0.87
N GLU A 426 11.10 7.16 0.04
CA GLU A 426 9.72 7.58 0.36
C GLU A 426 8.76 6.39 0.50
N LEU A 427 8.98 5.35 -0.30
CA LEU A 427 8.17 4.13 -0.27
C LEU A 427 8.56 3.22 0.90
N ALA A 428 9.86 3.16 1.20
CA ALA A 428 10.39 2.48 2.38
C ALA A 428 9.82 3.09 3.67
N ARG A 429 9.86 4.43 3.83
CA ARG A 429 9.24 5.13 4.98
C ARG A 429 7.74 4.87 5.08
N PHE A 430 7.04 4.83 3.94
CA PHE A 430 5.63 4.48 3.92
C PHE A 430 5.39 3.04 4.41
N ALA A 431 6.18 2.07 3.95
CA ALA A 431 6.12 0.69 4.42
C ALA A 431 6.50 0.55 5.91
N GLU A 432 7.51 1.29 6.40
CA GLU A 432 7.87 1.40 7.82
C GLU A 432 6.69 1.97 8.63
N SER A 433 5.98 2.97 8.12
CA SER A 433 4.79 3.56 8.77
C SER A 433 3.63 2.57 8.85
N VAL A 434 3.40 1.81 7.78
CA VAL A 434 2.41 0.70 7.78
C VAL A 434 2.79 -0.36 8.80
N ALA A 435 4.08 -0.75 8.86
CA ALA A 435 4.58 -1.71 9.85
C ALA A 435 4.44 -1.20 11.29
N LEU A 436 4.71 0.09 11.53
CA LEU A 436 4.55 0.72 12.85
C LEU A 436 3.09 0.74 13.28
N LEU A 437 2.18 1.19 12.41
CA LEU A 437 0.74 1.21 12.72
C LEU A 437 0.22 -0.20 12.99
N PHE A 438 0.64 -1.17 12.18
CA PHE A 438 0.29 -2.57 12.38
C PHE A 438 0.84 -3.10 13.71
N GLY A 439 2.11 -2.81 14.04
CA GLY A 439 2.74 -3.19 15.30
C GLY A 439 2.04 -2.61 16.53
N ILE A 440 1.67 -1.32 16.49
CA ILE A 440 0.87 -0.69 17.56
C ILE A 440 -0.47 -1.43 17.72
N GLY A 441 -1.13 -1.79 16.60
CA GLY A 441 -2.35 -2.60 16.62
C GLY A 441 -2.13 -3.97 17.27
N LEU A 442 -1.04 -4.67 16.94
CA LEU A 442 -0.70 -5.95 17.56
C LEU A 442 -0.44 -5.82 19.07
N THR A 443 0.28 -4.78 19.50
CA THR A 443 0.52 -4.50 20.92
C THR A 443 -0.78 -4.17 21.65
N ALA A 444 -1.69 -3.40 21.05
CA ALA A 444 -3.00 -3.09 21.62
C ALA A 444 -3.83 -4.37 21.82
N ILE A 445 -3.88 -5.25 20.81
CA ILE A 445 -4.57 -6.55 20.90
C ILE A 445 -3.92 -7.45 21.96
N SER A 446 -2.59 -7.49 22.03
CA SER A 446 -1.89 -8.29 23.04
C SER A 446 -2.02 -7.75 24.46
N SER A 447 -2.38 -6.47 24.65
CA SER A 447 -2.45 -5.82 25.97
C SER A 447 -3.52 -6.41 26.89
N PHE A 448 -4.53 -7.09 26.33
CA PHE A 448 -5.65 -7.70 27.06
C PHE A 448 -5.25 -8.93 27.89
N ALA A 449 -4.07 -9.52 27.67
CA ALA A 449 -3.57 -10.61 28.49
C ALA A 449 -2.08 -10.42 28.87
N PRO A 450 -1.68 -10.71 30.13
CA PRO A 450 -0.31 -10.46 30.61
C PRO A 450 0.79 -11.19 29.82
N ALA A 451 0.57 -12.46 29.48
CA ALA A 451 1.54 -13.27 28.75
C ALA A 451 1.75 -12.74 27.32
N THR A 452 0.64 -12.51 26.59
CA THR A 452 0.70 -12.03 25.20
C THR A 452 1.29 -10.63 25.11
N ARG A 453 0.92 -9.75 26.05
CA ARG A 453 1.51 -8.39 26.16
C ARG A 453 3.02 -8.47 26.31
N THR A 454 3.51 -9.29 27.24
CA THR A 454 4.95 -9.42 27.48
C THR A 454 5.68 -9.99 26.27
N LEU A 455 5.16 -11.06 25.67
CA LEU A 455 5.79 -11.69 24.51
C LEU A 455 5.80 -10.77 23.27
N ASN A 456 4.71 -10.05 23.01
CA ASN A 456 4.63 -9.08 21.92
C ASN A 456 5.58 -7.89 22.14
N LEU A 457 5.62 -7.34 23.37
CA LEU A 457 6.55 -6.25 23.70
C LEU A 457 8.01 -6.71 23.59
N LEU A 458 8.33 -7.91 24.06
CA LEU A 458 9.68 -8.49 23.92
C LEU A 458 10.09 -8.63 22.45
N ALA A 459 9.21 -9.17 21.62
CA ALA A 459 9.45 -9.29 20.18
C ALA A 459 9.59 -7.91 19.52
N SER A 460 8.79 -6.92 19.96
CA SER A 460 8.87 -5.53 19.50
C SER A 460 10.19 -4.86 19.91
N THR A 461 10.64 -5.02 21.15
CA THR A 461 11.94 -4.53 21.63
C THR A 461 13.08 -5.14 20.82
N ALA A 462 13.06 -6.45 20.58
CA ALA A 462 14.09 -7.13 19.79
C ALA A 462 14.12 -6.63 18.34
N THR A 463 12.94 -6.44 17.73
CA THR A 463 12.81 -5.95 16.35
C THR A 463 13.28 -4.50 16.22
N LEU A 464 12.84 -3.61 17.11
CA LEU A 464 13.27 -2.21 17.16
C LEU A 464 14.77 -2.10 17.48
N GLY A 465 15.31 -2.91 18.38
CA GLY A 465 16.73 -2.94 18.70
C GLY A 465 17.59 -3.30 17.49
N ARG A 466 17.20 -4.34 16.74
CA ARG A 466 17.88 -4.71 15.49
C ARG A 466 17.81 -3.58 14.46
N PHE A 467 16.67 -2.91 14.32
CA PHE A 467 16.50 -1.83 13.34
C PHE A 467 17.29 -0.56 13.73
N THR A 468 17.32 -0.25 15.03
CA THR A 468 18.10 0.87 15.60
C THR A 468 19.59 0.72 15.32
N GLN A 469 20.13 -0.50 15.40
CA GLN A 469 21.54 -0.78 15.08
C GLN A 469 21.88 -0.60 13.59
N GLN A 470 20.91 -0.72 12.69
CA GLN A 470 21.14 -0.68 11.24
C GLN A 470 21.06 0.73 10.64
N LYS A 471 20.45 1.69 11.34
CA LYS A 471 20.24 3.05 10.83
C LYS A 471 21.36 3.99 11.26
N HIS A 472 21.75 4.91 10.37
CA HIS A 472 22.90 5.81 10.56
C HIS A 472 22.63 6.93 11.60
N ASN A 473 21.39 7.39 11.74
CA ASN A 473 20.98 8.40 12.73
C ASN A 473 19.72 7.98 13.49
N PRO A 474 19.82 7.05 14.45
CA PRO A 474 18.65 6.39 15.01
C PRO A 474 18.07 7.10 16.25
N ILE A 475 18.21 8.42 16.41
CA ILE A 475 17.84 9.11 17.68
C ILE A 475 16.43 8.74 18.13
N GLN A 476 15.41 8.99 17.30
CA GLN A 476 14.01 8.66 17.62
C GLN A 476 13.80 7.17 17.89
N LEU A 477 14.50 6.30 17.15
CA LEU A 477 14.44 4.85 17.31
C LEU A 477 15.09 4.37 18.62
N VAL A 478 16.14 5.05 19.10
CA VAL A 478 16.76 4.76 20.39
C VAL A 478 15.78 5.06 21.51
N TYR A 479 15.13 6.23 21.50
CA TYR A 479 14.10 6.57 22.49
C TYR A 479 12.93 5.58 22.43
N GLY A 480 12.44 5.24 21.23
CA GLY A 480 11.37 4.26 21.07
C GLY A 480 11.76 2.85 21.54
N THR A 481 12.95 2.37 21.18
CA THR A 481 13.45 1.06 21.60
C THR A 481 13.62 0.99 23.11
N HIS A 482 14.16 2.06 23.70
CA HIS A 482 14.36 2.12 25.15
C HIS A 482 13.02 2.14 25.89
N LEU A 483 12.05 2.95 25.45
CA LEU A 483 10.71 2.96 26.02
C LEU A 483 10.04 1.59 25.95
N VAL A 484 10.02 0.96 24.76
CA VAL A 484 9.41 -0.36 24.60
C VAL A 484 10.18 -1.41 25.42
N GLY A 485 11.49 -1.29 25.55
CA GLY A 485 12.32 -2.13 26.43
C GLY A 485 11.94 -2.02 27.91
N LEU A 486 11.74 -0.80 28.42
CA LEU A 486 11.25 -0.57 29.78
C LEU A 486 9.84 -1.12 29.97
N MET A 487 8.95 -0.91 29.00
CA MET A 487 7.60 -1.50 29.03
C MET A 487 7.65 -3.04 29.02
N THR A 488 8.55 -3.65 28.26
CA THR A 488 8.79 -5.10 28.26
C THR A 488 9.23 -5.59 29.64
N LEU A 489 10.18 -4.89 30.28
CA LEU A 489 10.66 -5.25 31.62
C LEU A 489 9.53 -5.19 32.65
N VAL A 490 8.79 -4.08 32.67
CA VAL A 490 7.65 -3.88 33.58
C VAL A 490 6.56 -4.93 33.33
N ALA A 491 6.22 -5.20 32.06
CA ALA A 491 5.24 -6.23 31.71
C ALA A 491 5.70 -7.62 32.14
N ALA A 492 6.98 -7.96 31.98
CA ALA A 492 7.55 -9.24 32.38
C ALA A 492 7.50 -9.45 33.90
N ILE A 493 7.83 -8.41 34.69
CA ILE A 493 7.70 -8.46 36.15
C ILE A 493 6.25 -8.71 36.55
N GLY A 494 5.31 -7.96 35.96
CA GLY A 494 3.88 -8.12 36.26
C GLY A 494 3.31 -9.45 35.80
N TRP A 495 3.82 -10.05 34.72
CA TRP A 495 3.43 -11.38 34.31
C TRP A 495 3.98 -12.46 35.26
N ARG A 496 5.24 -12.34 35.69
CA ARG A 496 5.87 -13.33 36.58
C ARG A 496 5.36 -13.26 38.02
N PHE A 497 4.98 -12.07 38.48
CA PHE A 497 4.49 -11.77 39.82
C PHE A 497 3.19 -10.94 39.74
N PRO A 498 2.03 -11.57 39.48
CA PRO A 498 0.78 -10.86 39.22
C PRO A 498 0.17 -10.20 40.48
N ASN A 499 0.52 -10.68 41.67
CA ASN A 499 -0.07 -10.25 42.95
C ASN A 499 0.82 -9.26 43.72
N LEU A 500 1.69 -8.52 43.02
CA LEU A 500 2.54 -7.52 43.67
C LEU A 500 1.70 -6.36 44.21
N GLU A 501 1.93 -6.00 45.47
CA GLU A 501 1.32 -4.83 46.08
C GLU A 501 1.79 -3.54 45.40
N GLN A 502 0.95 -2.50 45.45
CA GLN A 502 1.26 -1.18 44.90
C GLN A 502 2.54 -0.56 45.51
N SER A 503 2.78 -0.77 46.80
CA SER A 503 4.01 -0.38 47.50
C SER A 503 5.26 -1.01 46.86
N THR A 504 5.15 -2.28 46.43
CA THR A 504 6.25 -3.00 45.80
C THR A 504 6.49 -2.48 44.40
N TRP A 505 5.44 -2.14 43.65
CA TRP A 505 5.56 -1.45 42.36
C TRP A 505 6.26 -0.09 42.48
N ALA A 506 5.93 0.69 43.52
CA ALA A 506 6.59 1.98 43.77
C ALA A 506 8.10 1.81 43.98
N VAL A 507 8.52 0.78 44.73
CA VAL A 507 9.94 0.42 44.93
C VAL A 507 10.59 -0.13 43.66
N ILE A 508 9.89 -0.95 42.87
CA ILE A 508 10.41 -1.46 41.59
C ILE A 508 10.70 -0.30 40.63
N PHE A 509 9.74 0.62 40.46
CA PHE A 509 9.97 1.80 39.62
C PHE A 509 11.09 2.69 40.17
N LEU A 510 11.20 2.86 41.49
CA LEU A 510 12.34 3.56 42.09
C LEU A 510 13.67 2.90 41.72
N GLY A 511 13.75 1.56 41.83
CA GLY A 511 14.94 0.79 41.45
C GLY A 511 15.29 0.94 39.97
N ILE A 512 14.29 0.92 39.08
CA ILE A 512 14.49 1.16 37.64
C ILE A 512 15.00 2.58 37.40
N ALA A 513 14.41 3.61 38.04
CA ALA A 513 14.87 4.99 37.89
C ALA A 513 16.33 5.19 38.33
N ILE A 514 16.72 4.55 39.45
CA ILE A 514 18.11 4.55 39.93
C ILE A 514 19.04 3.86 38.91
N ALA A 515 18.62 2.72 38.36
CA ALA A 515 19.38 2.01 37.33
C ALA A 515 19.55 2.85 36.06
N GLU A 516 18.48 3.49 35.57
CA GLU A 516 18.49 4.38 34.40
C GLU A 516 19.46 5.55 34.58
N TRP A 517 19.38 6.24 35.71
CA TRP A 517 20.28 7.36 36.01
C TRP A 517 21.73 6.92 36.23
N SER A 518 21.95 5.76 36.84
CA SER A 518 23.29 5.17 36.96
C SER A 518 23.86 4.84 35.58
N PHE A 519 23.04 4.26 34.69
CA PHE A 519 23.42 3.98 33.31
C PHE A 519 23.69 5.26 32.52
N SER A 520 22.99 6.36 32.83
CA SER A 520 23.18 7.65 32.18
C SER A 520 24.57 8.29 32.39
N LEU A 521 25.38 7.74 33.31
CA LEU A 521 26.76 8.18 33.59
C LEU A 521 27.81 7.50 32.68
N PHE A 522 27.44 6.49 31.90
CA PHE A 522 28.37 5.84 30.96
C PHE A 522 28.67 6.73 29.74
N ARG A 523 29.71 6.38 28.95
CA ARG A 523 30.22 7.22 27.85
C ARG A 523 29.37 7.22 26.56
N ASP A 524 28.40 6.30 26.41
CA ASP A 524 27.61 6.15 25.19
C ASP A 524 26.59 7.28 25.00
N ARG A 525 26.93 8.29 24.20
CA ARG A 525 26.18 9.57 24.15
C ARG A 525 24.67 9.46 23.86
N ILE A 526 24.21 8.52 23.03
CA ILE A 526 22.79 8.50 22.62
C ILE A 526 21.91 7.69 23.59
N TRP A 527 22.35 6.50 23.99
CA TRP A 527 21.62 5.65 24.94
C TRP A 527 21.65 6.21 26.37
N THR A 528 22.76 6.84 26.77
CA THR A 528 22.87 7.50 28.09
C THR A 528 22.04 8.77 28.19
N GLN A 529 21.76 9.42 27.05
CA GLN A 529 20.86 10.57 27.01
C GLN A 529 19.40 10.15 27.13
N SER A 530 18.98 9.05 26.49
CA SER A 530 17.60 8.55 26.67
C SER A 530 17.35 8.07 28.11
N ALA A 531 18.32 7.39 28.72
CA ALA A 531 18.27 6.95 30.12
C ALA A 531 18.08 8.12 31.12
N TRP A 532 18.71 9.27 30.86
CA TRP A 532 18.52 10.48 31.67
C TRP A 532 17.05 10.91 31.74
N TYR A 533 16.38 10.98 30.59
CA TYR A 533 14.98 11.42 30.50
C TYR A 533 14.00 10.34 30.99
N PHE A 534 14.22 9.06 30.66
CA PHE A 534 13.37 7.98 31.16
C PHE A 534 13.48 7.81 32.68
N GLY A 535 14.64 8.07 33.28
CA GLY A 535 14.82 8.11 34.73
C GLY A 535 13.82 9.06 35.41
N PHE A 536 13.57 10.26 34.86
CA PHE A 536 12.55 11.17 35.40
C PHE A 536 11.13 10.62 35.28
N GLY A 537 10.78 10.06 34.11
CA GLY A 537 9.46 9.49 33.90
C GLY A 537 9.15 8.35 34.87
N VAL A 538 10.11 7.44 35.05
CA VAL A 538 9.98 6.30 35.95
C VAL A 538 10.01 6.74 37.43
N ALA A 539 10.85 7.72 37.81
CA ALA A 539 10.86 8.28 39.15
C ALA A 539 9.54 8.98 39.52
N THR A 540 8.91 9.63 38.54
CA THR A 540 7.60 10.28 38.70
C THR A 540 6.50 9.23 38.91
N LEU A 541 6.50 8.14 38.14
CA LEU A 541 5.57 7.02 38.37
C LEU A 541 5.76 6.41 39.76
N SER A 542 7.01 6.20 40.19
CA SER A 542 7.31 5.76 41.56
C SER A 542 6.73 6.72 42.61
N TYR A 543 6.91 8.03 42.44
CA TYR A 543 6.38 9.04 43.34
C TYR A 543 4.85 8.99 43.44
N ILE A 544 4.16 8.92 42.29
CA ILE A 544 2.69 8.86 42.24
C ILE A 544 2.16 7.65 43.00
N LEU A 545 2.80 6.48 42.87
CA LEU A 545 2.38 5.28 43.59
C LEU A 545 2.60 5.40 45.11
N PHE A 546 3.58 6.19 45.56
CA PHE A 546 3.79 6.48 46.98
C PHE A 546 2.85 7.56 47.55
N LEU A 547 2.11 8.31 46.72
CA LEU A 547 1.20 9.36 47.19
C LEU A 547 -0.06 8.82 47.88
N GLU A 548 -0.41 7.56 47.65
CA GLU A 548 -1.55 6.95 48.34
C GLU A 548 -1.30 6.85 49.86
N PRO A 549 -2.31 7.16 50.69
CA PRO A 549 -2.11 7.33 52.11
C PRO A 549 -1.72 6.02 52.79
N SER A 550 -0.70 6.10 53.67
CA SER A 550 -0.24 5.09 54.65
C SER A 550 0.93 4.15 54.30
N TYR A 551 1.87 4.54 53.44
CA TYR A 551 3.14 3.80 53.33
C TYR A 551 4.25 4.37 54.23
N LYS A 552 4.50 3.71 55.38
CA LYS A 552 5.61 4.07 56.29
C LYS A 552 6.98 4.12 55.59
N PHE A 553 7.15 3.39 54.48
CA PHE A 553 8.40 3.31 53.71
C PHE A 553 8.50 4.34 52.57
N ALA A 554 7.55 5.25 52.39
CA ALA A 554 7.60 6.26 51.34
C ALA A 554 8.82 7.20 51.43
N ILE A 555 9.44 7.31 52.63
CA ILE A 555 10.70 8.05 52.83
C ILE A 555 11.86 7.52 51.97
N VAL A 556 11.82 6.25 51.54
CA VAL A 556 12.84 5.66 50.66
C VAL A 556 12.96 6.43 49.34
N TRP A 557 11.92 7.15 48.92
CA TRP A 557 11.98 8.02 47.73
C TRP A 557 13.00 9.17 47.85
N ILE A 558 13.55 9.45 49.06
CA ILE A 558 14.68 10.39 49.23
C ILE A 558 15.95 9.95 48.48
N LEU A 559 16.03 8.69 48.08
CA LEU A 559 17.08 8.19 47.18
C LEU A 559 17.09 8.92 45.83
N VAL A 560 15.94 9.42 45.35
CA VAL A 560 15.85 10.19 44.10
C VAL A 560 16.68 11.48 44.16
N PRO A 561 16.38 12.45 45.06
CA PRO A 561 17.19 13.65 45.17
C PRO A 561 18.62 13.35 45.63
N ALA A 562 18.85 12.33 46.45
CA ALA A 562 20.21 11.91 46.82
C ALA A 562 21.04 11.50 45.59
N LEU A 563 20.48 10.67 44.70
CA LEU A 563 21.17 10.24 43.48
C LEU A 563 21.40 11.40 42.52
N LEU A 564 20.41 12.27 42.31
CA LEU A 564 20.57 13.47 41.47
C LEU A 564 21.65 14.40 42.01
N THR A 565 21.74 14.57 43.33
CA THR A 565 22.85 15.31 43.98
C THR A 565 24.20 14.64 43.69
N GLY A 566 24.27 13.31 43.79
CA GLY A 566 25.47 12.54 43.45
C GLY A 566 25.89 12.68 41.98
N ILE A 567 24.91 12.70 41.06
CA ILE A 567 25.16 12.96 39.63
C ILE A 567 25.68 14.38 39.43
N ALA A 568 25.13 15.37 40.12
CA ALA A 568 25.57 16.77 40.01
C ALA A 568 27.04 16.97 40.45
N VAL A 569 27.48 16.19 41.43
CA VAL A 569 28.88 16.19 41.89
C VAL A 569 29.78 15.54 40.82
N ARG A 570 29.36 14.42 40.24
CA ARG A 570 30.19 13.58 39.36
C ARG A 570 30.24 14.05 37.90
N ASP A 571 29.14 14.54 37.35
CA ASP A 571 29.02 14.94 35.95
C ASP A 571 28.90 16.46 35.82
N GLN A 572 29.96 17.09 35.33
CA GLN A 572 30.03 18.53 35.13
C GLN A 572 28.99 19.02 34.11
N SER A 573 28.65 18.22 33.10
CA SER A 573 27.76 18.63 32.01
C SER A 573 26.30 18.76 32.47
N ARG A 574 25.89 17.94 33.44
CA ARG A 574 24.52 17.89 33.98
C ARG A 574 24.41 18.51 35.37
N ARG A 575 25.48 19.09 35.90
CA ARG A 575 25.55 19.60 37.28
C ARG A 575 24.38 20.52 37.63
N THR A 576 24.12 21.52 36.80
CA THR A 576 23.09 22.53 37.07
C THR A 576 21.70 21.90 37.10
N ASP A 577 21.37 21.10 36.08
CA ASP A 577 20.05 20.49 35.93
C ASP A 577 19.80 19.44 37.04
N ALA A 578 20.80 18.62 37.33
CA ALA A 578 20.73 17.61 38.39
C ALA A 578 20.58 18.22 39.79
N SER A 579 21.29 19.31 40.09
CA SER A 579 21.14 19.99 41.39
C SER A 579 19.80 20.69 41.57
N TRP A 580 19.26 21.34 40.53
CA TRP A 580 17.93 21.95 40.60
C TRP A 580 16.81 20.91 40.70
N THR A 581 16.89 19.84 39.91
CA THR A 581 15.90 18.74 39.99
C THR A 581 15.99 18.00 41.31
N SER A 582 17.19 17.82 41.87
CA SER A 582 17.38 17.34 43.25
C SER A 582 16.68 18.25 44.27
N ALA A 583 16.87 19.57 44.19
CA ALA A 583 16.21 20.52 45.10
C ALA A 583 14.67 20.43 45.03
N ILE A 584 14.09 20.31 43.82
CA ILE A 584 12.64 20.08 43.64
C ILE A 584 12.23 18.74 44.28
N GLY A 585 13.00 17.68 44.03
CA GLY A 585 12.78 16.37 44.64
C GLY A 585 12.78 16.43 46.18
N LEU A 586 13.67 17.22 46.79
CA LEU A 586 13.70 17.39 48.25
C LEU A 586 12.41 17.99 48.81
N PHE A 587 11.77 18.93 48.10
CA PHE A 587 10.44 19.43 48.46
C PHE A 587 9.38 18.34 48.30
N MET A 588 9.38 17.62 47.18
CA MET A 588 8.41 16.56 46.90
C MET A 588 8.46 15.42 47.94
N VAL A 589 9.66 15.04 48.41
CA VAL A 589 9.81 14.03 49.49
C VAL A 589 9.09 14.48 50.77
N GLN A 590 9.04 15.78 51.07
CA GLN A 590 8.43 16.24 52.32
C GLN A 590 6.93 15.91 52.36
N ALA A 591 6.23 15.99 51.23
CA ALA A 591 4.81 15.59 51.16
C ALA A 591 4.57 14.11 51.50
N LEU A 592 5.57 13.25 51.26
CA LEU A 592 5.53 11.83 51.62
C LEU A 592 5.94 11.58 53.08
N ALA A 593 6.93 12.32 53.59
CA ALA A 593 7.56 12.04 54.87
C ALA A 593 6.87 12.71 56.07
N ILE A 594 6.25 13.87 55.88
CA ILE A 594 5.62 14.70 56.93
C ILE A 594 4.40 14.02 57.58
N GLN A 595 3.81 13.03 56.91
CA GLN A 595 2.66 12.29 57.43
C GLN A 595 2.96 11.48 58.69
N HIS A 596 4.23 11.13 58.95
CA HIS A 596 4.63 10.42 60.17
C HIS A 596 5.73 11.18 60.92
N ARG A 597 5.59 11.24 62.25
CA ARG A 597 6.46 12.02 63.15
C ARG A 597 7.95 11.72 62.97
N GLU A 598 8.32 10.43 62.93
CA GLU A 598 9.71 9.98 62.86
C GLU A 598 10.34 10.20 61.48
N THR A 599 9.59 9.94 60.41
CA THR A 599 10.08 10.10 59.03
C THR A 599 10.21 11.56 58.64
N GLY A 600 9.37 12.46 59.19
CA GLY A 600 9.43 13.90 58.91
C GLY A 600 10.77 14.53 59.32
N VAL A 601 11.22 14.30 60.57
CA VAL A 601 12.51 14.84 61.06
C VAL A 601 13.68 14.29 60.25
N LEU A 602 13.70 12.97 60.00
CA LEU A 602 14.77 12.34 59.23
C LEU A 602 14.84 12.89 57.81
N SER A 603 13.69 13.08 57.15
CA SER A 603 13.63 13.60 55.79
C SER A 603 14.11 15.05 55.70
N LEU A 604 13.67 15.92 56.60
CA LEU A 604 14.10 17.33 56.64
C LEU A 604 15.59 17.47 56.95
N SER A 605 16.11 16.62 57.85
CA SER A 605 17.54 16.58 58.19
C SER A 605 18.38 16.19 56.97
N LEU A 606 17.99 15.10 56.28
CA LEU A 606 18.70 14.64 55.09
C LEU A 606 18.55 15.62 53.93
N ALA A 607 17.39 16.28 53.79
CA ALA A 607 17.18 17.35 52.83
C ALA A 607 18.12 18.54 53.08
N THR A 608 18.33 18.93 54.34
CA THR A 608 19.28 20.00 54.70
C THR A 608 20.71 19.64 54.26
N LEU A 609 21.15 18.40 54.51
CA LEU A 609 22.48 17.93 54.11
C LEU A 609 22.65 17.88 52.58
N LEU A 610 21.67 17.32 51.87
CA LEU A 610 21.71 17.24 50.40
C LEU A 610 21.63 18.63 49.76
N MET A 611 20.84 19.54 50.34
CA MET A 611 20.72 20.91 49.85
C MET A 611 22.02 21.71 50.04
N LEU A 612 22.79 21.44 51.10
CA LEU A 612 24.12 22.02 51.29
C LEU A 612 25.09 21.60 50.17
N VAL A 613 25.04 20.34 49.75
CA VAL A 613 25.82 19.85 48.60
C VAL A 613 25.34 20.48 47.29
N ASN A 614 24.02 20.55 47.06
CA ASN A 614 23.45 21.21 45.88
C ASN A 614 23.81 22.70 45.80
N THR A 615 23.84 23.40 46.93
CA THR A 615 24.25 24.81 47.01
C THR A 615 25.68 24.99 46.56
N ARG A 616 26.57 24.06 46.94
CA ARG A 616 27.96 24.05 46.47
C ARG A 616 28.05 23.79 44.97
N CYS A 617 27.24 22.88 44.44
CA CYS A 617 27.22 22.56 43.01
C CYS A 617 26.69 23.71 42.14
N LEU A 618 25.64 24.41 42.60
CA LEU A 618 25.02 25.50 41.86
C LEU A 618 25.77 26.83 41.98
N GLY A 619 26.40 27.09 43.13
CA GLY A 619 27.17 28.32 43.35
C GLY A 619 26.32 29.59 43.29
N ARG A 620 25.02 29.49 43.63
CA ARG A 620 24.08 30.62 43.66
C ARG A 620 23.47 30.81 45.04
N ILE A 621 22.84 31.96 45.26
CA ILE A 621 22.28 32.35 46.55
C ILE A 621 20.93 31.67 46.83
N GLU A 622 20.11 31.41 45.81
CA GLU A 622 18.78 30.83 45.98
C GLU A 622 18.83 29.44 46.65
N PRO A 623 19.73 28.52 46.25
CA PRO A 623 19.96 27.27 46.96
C PRO A 623 20.36 27.41 48.44
N ALA A 624 21.12 28.46 48.78
CA ALA A 624 21.53 28.73 50.15
C ALA A 624 20.32 29.11 51.03
N TYR A 625 19.39 29.92 50.49
CA TYR A 625 18.12 30.20 51.16
C TYR A 625 17.30 28.93 51.43
N LEU A 626 17.22 28.02 50.45
CA LEU A 626 16.51 26.74 50.61
C LEU A 626 17.17 25.84 51.67
N THR A 627 18.51 25.85 51.75
CA THR A 627 19.24 25.09 52.77
C THR A 627 18.86 25.54 54.19
N PHE A 628 18.83 26.85 54.44
CA PHE A 628 18.34 27.39 55.70
C PHE A 628 16.86 27.05 55.93
N GLY A 629 16.02 27.13 54.90
CA GLY A 629 14.60 26.77 54.98
C GLY A 629 14.38 25.33 55.47
N PHE A 630 15.08 24.35 54.89
CA PHE A 630 15.05 22.95 55.35
C PHE A 630 15.65 22.78 56.76
N GLY A 631 16.73 23.51 57.08
CA GLY A 631 17.35 23.49 58.40
C GLY A 631 16.42 23.99 59.50
N PHE A 632 15.77 25.14 59.29
CA PHE A 632 14.79 25.69 60.23
C PHE A 632 13.56 24.80 60.33
N SER A 633 13.09 24.24 59.21
CA SER A 633 11.99 23.29 59.23
C SER A 633 12.31 22.04 60.06
N THR A 634 13.55 21.52 59.96
CA THR A 634 14.03 20.42 60.80
C THR A 634 13.94 20.77 62.29
N ILE A 635 14.51 21.92 62.69
CA ILE A 635 14.53 22.38 64.08
C ILE A 635 13.11 22.62 64.59
N GLY A 636 12.28 23.33 63.82
CA GLY A 636 10.90 23.62 64.18
C GLY A 636 10.06 22.36 64.33
N TRP A 637 10.18 21.42 63.40
CA TRP A 637 9.49 20.13 63.47
C TRP A 637 9.90 19.31 64.70
N TRP A 638 11.21 19.30 65.00
CA TRP A 638 11.76 18.63 66.18
C TRP A 638 11.21 19.23 67.47
N ILE A 639 11.26 20.56 67.62
CA ILE A 639 10.72 21.26 68.80
C ILE A 639 9.21 20.98 68.96
N TRP A 640 8.44 21.14 67.88
CA TRP A 640 6.98 20.97 67.89
C TRP A 640 6.54 19.58 68.39
N HIS A 641 7.21 18.53 67.94
CA HIS A 641 6.81 17.16 68.27
C HIS A 641 7.39 16.64 69.59
N TRP A 642 8.59 17.06 69.97
CA TRP A 642 9.28 16.56 71.17
C TRP A 642 9.00 17.39 72.42
N PHE A 643 8.50 18.62 72.28
CA PHE A 643 8.08 19.47 73.40
C PHE A 643 6.61 19.92 73.25
N PRO A 644 5.63 19.00 73.37
CA PRO A 644 4.22 19.35 73.30
C PRO A 644 3.86 20.31 74.45
N GLY A 645 3.28 21.47 74.12
CA GLY A 645 2.95 22.53 75.09
C GLY A 645 3.86 23.76 75.07
N PHE A 646 4.73 23.89 74.06
CA PHE A 646 5.54 25.10 73.84
C PHE A 646 4.67 26.36 73.74
N THR A 647 4.84 27.32 74.66
CA THR A 647 4.08 28.57 74.68
C THR A 647 4.55 29.54 73.58
N VAL A 648 3.72 30.54 73.24
CA VAL A 648 4.09 31.60 72.28
C VAL A 648 5.36 32.33 72.73
N GLU A 649 5.51 32.60 74.02
CA GLU A 649 6.71 33.20 74.62
C GLU A 649 7.97 32.36 74.38
N SER A 650 7.83 31.03 74.44
CA SER A 650 8.93 30.09 74.17
C SER A 650 9.34 30.12 72.69
N TRP A 651 8.39 30.27 71.76
CA TRP A 651 8.68 30.46 70.34
C TRP A 651 9.36 31.81 70.04
N LEU A 652 9.00 32.88 70.76
CA LEU A 652 9.68 34.18 70.66
C LEU A 652 11.14 34.08 71.13
N LEU A 653 11.41 33.33 72.21
CA LEU A 653 12.77 33.06 72.68
C LEU A 653 13.59 32.29 71.63
N VAL A 654 13.02 31.22 71.05
CA VAL A 654 13.67 30.46 69.97
C VAL A 654 13.98 31.37 68.78
N GLY A 655 13.03 32.23 68.40
CA GLY A 655 13.23 33.24 67.34
C GLY A 655 14.40 34.19 67.64
N ALA A 656 14.48 34.73 68.85
CA ALA A 656 15.56 35.62 69.27
C ALA A 656 16.95 34.93 69.23
N ILE A 657 17.02 33.66 69.66
CA ILE A 657 18.25 32.86 69.59
C ILE A 657 18.66 32.65 68.12
N VAL A 658 17.71 32.24 67.27
CA VAL A 658 17.97 32.00 65.83
C VAL A 658 18.45 33.28 65.14
N LEU A 659 17.81 34.43 65.39
CA LEU A 659 18.22 35.73 64.84
C LEU A 659 19.65 36.10 65.25
N THR A 660 19.98 35.92 66.52
CA THR A 660 21.33 36.20 67.04
C THR A 660 22.37 35.31 66.37
N LEU A 661 22.06 34.02 66.20
CA LEU A 661 22.95 33.08 65.50
C LEU A 661 23.11 33.41 64.02
N LEU A 662 22.04 33.84 63.33
CA LEU A 662 22.11 34.21 61.92
C LEU A 662 22.99 35.44 61.67
N TRP A 663 22.87 36.49 62.48
CA TRP A 663 23.76 37.66 62.34
C TRP A 663 25.19 37.38 62.77
N GLN A 664 25.42 36.49 63.74
CA GLN A 664 26.77 35.99 64.02
C GLN A 664 27.35 35.23 62.82
N LEU A 665 26.55 34.38 62.18
CA LEU A 665 26.97 33.64 60.99
C LEU A 665 27.23 34.57 59.79
N TYR A 666 26.42 35.61 59.60
CA TYR A 666 26.65 36.65 58.60
C TYR A 666 27.98 37.38 58.83
N ARG A 667 28.23 37.86 60.06
CA ARG A 667 29.48 38.53 60.43
C ARG A 667 30.69 37.62 60.25
N TRP A 668 30.58 36.37 60.69
CA TRP A 668 31.62 35.36 60.53
C TRP A 668 31.90 35.08 59.05
N GLY A 669 30.85 34.90 58.24
CA GLY A 669 30.99 34.60 56.83
C GLY A 669 31.60 35.75 56.02
N HIS A 670 31.31 37.00 56.36
CA HIS A 670 31.98 38.18 55.77
C HIS A 670 33.48 38.27 56.09
N ALA A 671 33.91 37.71 57.22
CA ALA A 671 35.32 37.63 57.57
C ALA A 671 36.09 36.57 56.77
N HIS A 672 35.41 35.63 56.11
CA HIS A 672 36.02 34.52 55.38
C HIS A 672 35.98 34.73 53.86
N ARG A 673 37.08 34.40 53.15
CA ARG A 673 37.24 34.67 51.71
C ARG A 673 36.63 33.63 50.75
N SER A 674 35.88 32.65 51.23
CA SER A 674 35.32 31.60 50.36
C SER A 674 34.01 32.06 49.72
N ASN A 675 33.90 31.98 48.38
CA ASN A 675 32.67 32.28 47.65
C ASN A 675 31.47 31.45 48.15
N PHE A 676 31.70 30.21 48.57
CA PHE A 676 30.65 29.36 49.15
C PHE A 676 30.16 29.89 50.50
N ILE A 677 31.07 30.34 51.36
CA ILE A 677 30.72 30.90 52.68
C ILE A 677 29.99 32.24 52.53
N ALA A 678 30.38 33.05 51.54
CA ALA A 678 29.71 34.32 51.23
C ALA A 678 28.24 34.13 50.85
N LEU A 679 27.90 33.08 50.08
CA LEU A 679 26.51 32.76 49.73
C LEU A 679 25.67 32.44 50.99
N PHE A 680 26.21 31.66 51.93
CA PHE A 680 25.53 31.36 53.20
C PHE A 680 25.43 32.57 54.12
N ALA A 681 26.45 33.44 54.16
CA ALA A 681 26.40 34.69 54.91
C ALA A 681 25.24 35.56 54.41
N GLN A 682 25.18 35.77 53.09
CA GLN A 682 24.14 36.61 52.48
C GLN A 682 22.73 36.02 52.67
N ALA A 683 22.58 34.69 52.57
CA ALA A 683 21.31 34.03 52.85
C ALA A 683 20.91 34.11 54.34
N ALA A 684 21.89 34.07 55.26
CA ALA A 684 21.65 34.22 56.70
C ALA A 684 21.12 35.63 57.04
N ASP A 685 21.64 36.67 56.39
CA ASP A 685 21.15 38.05 56.56
C ASP A 685 19.71 38.19 56.03
N GLY A 686 19.41 37.65 54.84
CA GLY A 686 18.05 37.67 54.29
C GLY A 686 17.03 36.94 55.18
N TRP A 687 17.39 35.77 55.73
CA TRP A 687 16.54 35.07 56.70
C TRP A 687 16.42 35.83 58.03
N ALA A 688 17.49 36.48 58.51
CA ALA A 688 17.44 37.29 59.73
C ALA A 688 16.49 38.49 59.56
N ILE A 689 16.52 39.17 58.42
CA ILE A 689 15.60 40.26 58.10
C ILE A 689 14.16 39.73 58.05
N GLY A 690 13.91 38.64 57.33
CA GLY A 690 12.58 38.04 57.18
C GLY A 690 11.97 37.57 58.52
N LEU A 691 12.75 36.85 59.33
CA LEU A 691 12.32 36.39 60.66
C LEU A 691 12.10 37.57 61.62
N SER A 692 12.95 38.60 61.57
CA SER A 692 12.75 39.81 62.39
C SER A 692 11.44 40.51 62.05
N ALA A 693 11.09 40.60 60.76
CA ALA A 693 9.81 41.16 60.33
C ALA A 693 8.62 40.34 60.84
N ILE A 694 8.70 39.01 60.79
CA ILE A 694 7.64 38.12 61.33
C ILE A 694 7.48 38.31 62.84
N VAL A 695 8.60 38.34 63.58
CA VAL A 695 8.59 38.57 65.03
C VAL A 695 7.97 39.93 65.37
N LEU A 696 8.35 41.00 64.66
CA LEU A 696 7.77 42.34 64.85
C LEU A 696 6.26 42.40 64.54
N LEU A 697 5.80 41.66 63.52
CA LEU A 697 4.38 41.56 63.20
C LEU A 697 3.60 40.76 64.24
N SER A 698 4.22 39.73 64.84
CA SER A 698 3.59 38.93 65.88
C SER A 698 3.38 39.68 67.22
N PHE A 699 4.06 40.80 67.43
CA PHE A 699 3.81 41.70 68.55
C PHE A 699 2.65 42.69 68.31
N ARG A 700 2.11 42.75 67.08
CA ARG A 700 1.10 43.72 66.65
C ARG A 700 -0.33 43.16 66.60
N GLY A 701 -0.50 41.85 66.73
CA GLY A 701 -1.80 41.16 66.86
C GLY A 701 -1.81 40.38 68.16
#